data_AF-A0A9Y1FPT1-F1
#
_entry.id   AF-A0A9Y1FPT1-F1
#
_cell.length_a   1.000
_cell.length_b   1.000
_cell.length_c   1.000
_cell.angle_alpha   90.00
_cell.angle_beta   90.00
_cell.angle_gamma   90.00
#
_symmetry.space_group_name_H-M   'P 1'
#
loop_
_entity.id
_entity.type
_entity.pdbx_description
1 polymer ?
#
loop_
_entity_poly.entity_id
_entity_poly.type
_entity_poly.pdbx_seq_one_letter_code
_entity_poly.pdbx_strand_id
1 'polypeptide(L)'
;MIEEFFFGHNNNKLEGIIMKKRILITSIFIFAFLVAVIPLTANANVLSTKGTKDLGGGDAYNAYSASNYATLISTPISGYGDIYYSSDQYDQYKVAVSSGDKVTIEFTAPSGATGIDLPVYDTDKSRILIRYNIQTFSETVTASGNGYIYFTIDADRTADRGTYYLSVSKSGAADTTPPTVSITDPADGATVYSADVTVSWTGSDNVGIDHYNVRIDSGSWTNVGTATSHTFTGLSDGSHTVDVNAYDAAGNVGSDSVTFTVDTSAPPTEYTFTGSLSAGQDSTQHTFNVPSNTIKIEVQLQMPSGADYDLSLWDSNGARTGGWTNSDHSTKTNIANSDYSGYSANPEWINVDPPTVFGTWKTGCYAYSGSGTYTITVTLTLSGPDTAAPTVTITAPTDGSTVNSADVTVTWTGSDNVGIDHYEVRIDSGSWTNVGTATSHTFTGLSDGSHTVDVNAYDAAGNVGSDSVTFTVDTTTNPVEKWAVIVGISDYKAISDLSYCDEDATDWYYQLTSSQMSYDHVTVLGDGHSSNYPQYDGYATEYNVKQALNNMVNSADSNDIIAFISSGHGSGNGGGSSYLCMWDCSSGENGEDGNLYDTELAAILDGAVADRIFVFLDHCYSGGFGDNLMNMPNKAHVYLTTTCTENGYGYDDSTHHNGAWTYYFLDYSWQQHFGGAANVAMEDIFDYALAAYPYSGGDTPQEFDGNTGAYFYLA
;
A
#
# COMPACT_ATOMS: atom_id res chain seq x y z
N MET A 1 11.06 -22.01 -48.56
CA MET A 1 12.16 -21.03 -48.61
C MET A 1 13.05 -21.38 -47.43
N ILE A 2 13.99 -22.32 -47.64
CA ILE A 2 15.45 -22.10 -47.80
C ILE A 2 16.09 -21.73 -46.45
N GLU A 3 17.13 -22.35 -45.87
CA GLU A 3 17.96 -23.57 -46.03
C GLU A 3 18.83 -23.61 -44.73
N GLU A 4 18.86 -24.71 -43.96
CA GLU A 4 20.01 -25.61 -43.75
C GLU A 4 21.45 -25.02 -43.76
N PHE A 5 22.24 -25.30 -42.70
CA PHE A 5 23.44 -26.17 -42.80
C PHE A 5 23.96 -26.66 -41.43
N PHE A 6 23.99 -27.98 -41.27
CA PHE A 6 24.73 -28.81 -40.30
C PHE A 6 26.09 -29.22 -40.91
N PHE A 7 27.21 -29.39 -40.17
CA PHE A 7 27.80 -30.66 -39.65
C PHE A 7 29.22 -30.32 -39.13
N GLY A 8 29.88 -31.02 -38.20
CA GLY A 8 29.66 -32.35 -37.63
C GLY A 8 30.43 -32.53 -36.31
N HIS A 9 29.85 -33.30 -35.38
CA HIS A 9 30.20 -34.70 -35.04
C HIS A 9 31.45 -34.86 -34.14
N ASN A 10 31.25 -35.24 -32.87
CA ASN A 10 31.25 -36.67 -32.50
C ASN A 10 31.05 -36.95 -30.99
N ASN A 11 30.07 -37.83 -30.75
CA ASN A 11 30.08 -39.00 -29.85
C ASN A 11 29.96 -38.89 -28.31
N ASN A 12 28.70 -39.00 -27.87
CA ASN A 12 28.09 -40.13 -27.12
C ASN A 12 28.74 -40.71 -25.84
N LYS A 13 27.96 -40.56 -24.76
CA LYS A 13 27.41 -41.57 -23.80
C LYS A 13 28.37 -42.60 -23.17
N LEU A 14 28.56 -42.63 -21.85
CA LEU A 14 27.66 -43.01 -20.71
C LEU A 14 27.97 -44.44 -20.20
N GLU A 15 27.88 -44.61 -18.88
CA GLU A 15 27.94 -45.85 -18.06
C GLU A 15 29.34 -46.41 -17.73
N GLY A 16 29.66 -46.85 -16.51
CA GLY A 16 28.86 -47.10 -15.32
C GLY A 16 29.75 -47.44 -14.09
N ILE A 17 29.07 -47.44 -12.95
CA ILE A 17 29.48 -47.51 -11.53
C ILE A 17 30.20 -48.80 -11.13
N ILE A 18 31.25 -48.75 -10.27
CA ILE A 18 31.49 -49.67 -9.12
C ILE A 18 32.26 -48.97 -7.97
N MET A 19 31.73 -49.05 -6.74
CA MET A 19 32.37 -48.70 -5.45
C MET A 19 33.46 -49.71 -5.01
N LYS A 20 34.57 -49.23 -4.40
CA LYS A 20 34.98 -49.55 -3.00
C LYS A 20 36.26 -48.84 -2.55
N LYS A 21 36.22 -48.33 -1.31
CA LYS A 21 37.20 -47.57 -0.51
C LYS A 21 38.62 -48.19 -0.40
N ARG A 22 39.67 -47.36 -0.50
CA ARG A 22 40.62 -47.01 0.60
C ARG A 22 41.74 -46.03 0.13
N ILE A 23 41.87 -44.93 0.89
CA ILE A 23 43.10 -44.23 1.32
C ILE A 23 44.16 -43.88 0.25
N LEU A 24 44.32 -42.58 -0.06
CA LEU A 24 45.48 -41.72 0.28
C LEU A 24 45.49 -40.52 -0.68
N ILE A 25 45.43 -39.30 -0.13
CA ILE A 25 45.52 -38.05 -0.88
C ILE A 25 47.01 -37.76 -1.14
N THR A 26 47.39 -37.64 -2.41
CA THR A 26 48.63 -37.00 -2.89
C THR A 26 48.33 -36.50 -4.31
N SER A 27 48.42 -35.21 -4.59
CA SER A 27 49.62 -34.60 -5.19
C SER A 27 49.43 -33.08 -5.20
N ILE A 28 50.24 -32.28 -4.49
CA ILE A 28 51.60 -31.79 -4.82
C ILE A 28 51.56 -30.58 -5.77
N PHE A 29 52.00 -29.43 -5.26
CA PHE A 29 53.11 -28.69 -5.84
C PHE A 29 54.02 -28.17 -4.70
N ILE A 30 55.31 -28.49 -4.78
CA ILE A 30 56.40 -28.09 -3.87
C ILE A 30 57.55 -27.53 -4.74
N PHE A 31 58.35 -26.64 -4.12
CA PHE A 31 59.76 -26.26 -4.35
C PHE A 31 59.98 -24.90 -5.01
N ALA A 32 60.97 -24.06 -4.64
CA ALA A 32 61.81 -23.87 -3.46
C ALA A 32 62.73 -22.64 -3.70
N PHE A 33 63.14 -21.99 -2.61
CA PHE A 33 64.38 -21.20 -2.37
C PHE A 33 65.17 -20.56 -3.54
N LEU A 34 65.35 -19.24 -3.48
CA LEU A 34 66.63 -18.59 -3.80
C LEU A 34 66.83 -17.30 -2.97
N VAL A 35 68.01 -17.20 -2.36
CA VAL A 35 68.57 -16.03 -1.66
C VAL A 35 69.00 -14.98 -2.68
N ALA A 36 68.67 -13.69 -2.48
CA ALA A 36 69.58 -12.53 -2.59
C ALA A 36 68.87 -11.16 -2.54
N VAL A 37 69.24 -10.36 -1.54
CA VAL A 37 69.61 -8.91 -1.59
C VAL A 37 68.62 -7.85 -2.17
N ILE A 38 67.95 -7.14 -1.26
CA ILE A 38 67.69 -5.66 -1.09
C ILE A 38 67.36 -4.80 -2.35
N PRO A 39 66.25 -4.01 -2.36
CA PRO A 39 66.32 -2.60 -1.93
C PRO A 39 65.26 -2.16 -0.90
N LEU A 40 65.68 -1.17 -0.10
CA LEU A 40 64.91 -0.28 0.77
C LEU A 40 63.60 0.24 0.14
N THR A 41 62.73 0.74 1.04
CA THR A 41 61.57 1.65 0.85
C THR A 41 60.17 1.03 0.91
N ALA A 42 59.84 0.40 2.04
CA ALA A 42 58.53 0.65 2.65
C ALA A 42 58.76 1.68 3.76
N ASN A 43 57.96 2.75 3.76
CA ASN A 43 58.06 3.86 4.68
C ASN A 43 57.99 3.36 6.14
N ALA A 44 59.16 3.09 6.73
CA ALA A 44 59.30 2.98 8.16
C ALA A 44 58.79 4.29 8.77
N ASN A 45 57.71 4.21 9.55
CA ASN A 45 57.31 5.34 10.38
C ASN A 45 58.48 5.63 11.33
N VAL A 46 59.14 6.78 11.10
CA VAL A 46 60.13 7.29 12.02
C VAL A 46 59.35 7.72 13.26
N LEU A 47 59.57 7.03 14.39
CA LEU A 47 59.09 7.45 15.69
C LEU A 47 59.97 8.64 16.14
N SER A 48 59.81 9.81 15.51
CA SER A 48 60.68 10.97 15.74
C SER A 48 60.19 11.84 16.91
N THR A 49 60.92 11.73 18.02
CA THR A 49 61.38 12.78 18.96
C THR A 49 60.57 14.08 19.10
N LYS A 50 59.93 14.27 20.26
CA LYS A 50 60.28 15.35 21.23
C LYS A 50 59.32 15.38 22.41
N GLY A 51 59.84 15.04 23.57
CA GLY A 51 59.28 15.33 24.89
C GLY A 51 60.40 15.48 25.92
N THR A 52 61.49 16.17 25.55
CA THR A 52 62.63 16.45 26.42
C THR A 52 62.22 17.13 27.72
N LYS A 53 62.46 16.47 28.86
CA LYS A 53 62.96 17.16 30.05
C LYS A 53 63.62 16.19 31.02
N ASP A 54 64.92 16.39 31.18
CA ASP A 54 65.72 16.13 32.38
C ASP A 54 64.85 16.28 33.65
N LEU A 55 64.41 15.14 34.21
CA LEU A 55 63.89 15.06 35.57
C LEU A 55 65.09 14.68 36.44
N GLY A 56 65.96 15.66 36.66
CA GLY A 56 67.27 15.44 37.25
C GLY A 56 67.30 14.49 38.43
N GLY A 57 68.30 13.61 38.42
CA GLY A 57 68.81 12.90 39.59
C GLY A 57 67.74 12.26 40.47
N GLY A 58 67.08 11.22 39.97
CA GLY A 58 66.22 10.37 40.78
C GLY A 58 65.57 9.27 39.95
N ASP A 59 66.20 8.09 39.93
CA ASP A 59 65.73 6.79 39.45
C ASP A 59 64.56 6.81 38.43
N ALA A 60 64.86 6.55 37.15
CA ALA A 60 63.90 6.30 36.06
C ALA A 60 63.02 5.03 36.25
N TYR A 61 62.83 4.59 37.50
CA TYR A 61 62.18 3.34 37.90
C TYR A 61 60.77 3.51 38.47
N ASN A 62 60.18 4.72 38.44
CA ASN A 62 58.91 4.97 39.10
C ASN A 62 57.75 5.24 38.12
N ALA A 63 56.75 4.34 38.12
CA ALA A 63 55.58 4.37 37.23
C ALA A 63 54.73 5.66 37.27
N TYR A 64 54.97 6.55 38.25
CA TYR A 64 54.25 7.81 38.40
C TYR A 64 54.67 8.88 37.39
N SER A 65 55.96 9.00 37.04
CA SER A 65 56.41 9.90 35.96
C SER A 65 55.92 9.42 34.59
N ALA A 66 55.57 8.13 34.49
CA ALA A 66 55.27 7.47 33.23
C ALA A 66 53.95 7.90 32.56
N SER A 67 52.96 8.28 33.37
CA SER A 67 51.57 8.38 32.90
C SER A 67 51.27 9.62 32.04
N ASN A 68 51.95 10.74 32.28
CA ASN A 68 51.65 12.03 31.64
C ASN A 68 52.42 12.29 30.35
N TYR A 69 53.50 11.54 30.10
CA TYR A 69 54.42 11.77 28.98
C TYR A 69 54.52 10.58 28.02
N ALA A 70 53.92 9.43 28.37
CA ALA A 70 53.89 8.26 27.50
C ALA A 70 53.06 8.48 26.21
N THR A 71 53.66 8.11 25.08
CA THR A 71 53.00 8.11 23.77
C THR A 71 51.95 7.02 23.71
N LEU A 72 50.71 7.37 23.36
CA LEU A 72 49.62 6.41 23.19
C LEU A 72 49.80 5.63 21.88
N ILE A 73 49.83 4.30 21.99
CA ILE A 73 49.75 3.37 20.86
C ILE A 73 48.29 2.93 20.73
N SER A 74 47.54 3.54 19.81
CA SER A 74 46.12 3.24 19.57
C SER A 74 45.88 2.14 18.53
N THR A 75 46.89 1.82 17.72
CA THR A 75 46.87 0.76 16.71
C THR A 75 48.22 0.04 16.75
N PRO A 76 48.34 -1.22 16.25
CA PRO A 76 49.63 -1.87 16.14
C PRO A 76 50.63 -0.99 15.39
N ILE A 77 51.84 -0.87 15.92
CA ILE A 77 52.92 -0.09 15.31
C ILE A 77 54.12 -0.98 15.05
N SER A 78 54.84 -0.70 13.96
CA SER A 78 56.20 -1.15 13.72
C SER A 78 57.01 0.00 13.14
N GLY A 79 58.20 0.23 13.67
CA GLY A 79 58.98 1.39 13.28
C GLY A 79 60.33 1.48 13.98
N TYR A 80 61.02 2.59 13.69
CA TYR A 80 62.37 2.83 14.17
C TYR A 80 62.40 4.10 15.04
N GLY A 81 63.15 4.05 16.14
CA GLY A 81 63.42 5.18 17.04
C GLY A 81 64.92 5.36 17.27
N ASP A 82 65.35 6.49 17.84
CA ASP A 82 66.77 6.87 17.93
C ASP A 82 67.23 7.11 19.38
N ILE A 83 68.45 6.69 19.70
CA ILE A 83 69.11 6.94 20.99
C ILE A 83 70.09 8.13 20.86
N TYR A 84 69.92 9.19 21.66
CA TYR A 84 70.71 10.45 21.59
C TYR A 84 71.73 10.63 22.73
N TYR A 85 72.64 11.60 22.55
CA TYR A 85 73.95 11.75 23.23
C TYR A 85 73.96 12.41 24.63
N SER A 86 72.87 12.40 25.39
CA SER A 86 72.88 12.95 26.76
C SER A 86 72.38 11.91 27.76
N SER A 87 73.12 11.72 28.85
CA SER A 87 72.70 10.93 30.01
C SER A 87 71.24 11.23 30.38
N ASP A 88 70.48 10.19 30.71
CA ASP A 88 69.11 10.23 31.23
C ASP A 88 67.99 10.54 30.21
N GLN A 89 68.02 9.95 29.01
CA GLN A 89 66.88 9.98 28.05
C GLN A 89 66.22 8.60 27.89
N TYR A 90 64.90 8.56 28.05
CA TYR A 90 64.06 7.36 27.87
C TYR A 90 62.86 7.65 26.97
N ASP A 91 62.46 6.66 26.17
CA ASP A 91 61.23 6.68 25.37
C ASP A 91 60.13 5.88 26.07
N GLN A 92 58.91 6.40 26.09
CA GLN A 92 57.84 5.79 26.87
C GLN A 92 56.53 5.73 26.11
N TYR A 93 55.85 4.61 26.29
CA TYR A 93 54.66 4.24 25.54
C TYR A 93 53.58 3.68 26.45
N LYS A 94 52.32 3.83 26.02
CA LYS A 94 51.16 3.23 26.67
C LYS A 94 50.20 2.60 25.66
N VAL A 95 49.64 1.44 25.99
CA VAL A 95 48.69 0.68 25.15
C VAL A 95 47.37 0.54 25.90
N ALA A 96 46.25 0.96 25.29
CA ALA A 96 44.93 0.86 25.90
C ALA A 96 44.45 -0.60 25.93
N VAL A 97 44.06 -1.10 27.10
CA VAL A 97 43.73 -2.51 27.33
C VAL A 97 42.50 -2.66 28.22
N SER A 98 41.74 -3.72 27.97
CA SER A 98 40.76 -4.31 28.87
C SER A 98 41.41 -5.49 29.62
N SER A 99 40.83 -5.87 30.75
CA SER A 99 41.26 -7.05 31.51
C SER A 99 41.33 -8.27 30.60
N GLY A 100 42.47 -8.97 30.57
CA GLY A 100 42.71 -10.14 29.74
C GLY A 100 43.30 -9.87 28.35
N ASP A 101 43.32 -8.62 27.89
CA ASP A 101 44.01 -8.25 26.65
C ASP A 101 45.51 -8.56 26.75
N LYS A 102 46.09 -9.02 25.65
CA LYS A 102 47.53 -9.31 25.54
C LYS A 102 48.22 -8.25 24.70
N VAL A 103 49.33 -7.73 25.21
CA VAL A 103 50.20 -6.76 24.51
C VAL A 103 51.54 -7.42 24.26
N THR A 104 51.91 -7.53 22.99
CA THR A 104 53.22 -8.05 22.56
C THR A 104 54.13 -6.90 22.18
N ILE A 105 55.32 -6.87 22.78
CA ILE A 105 56.35 -5.84 22.57
C ILE A 105 57.59 -6.56 22.02
N GLU A 106 58.04 -6.13 20.84
CA GLU A 106 59.25 -6.63 20.20
C GLU A 106 60.21 -5.48 19.96
N PHE A 107 61.47 -5.68 20.31
CA PHE A 107 62.48 -4.63 20.26
C PHE A 107 63.82 -5.17 19.79
N THR A 108 64.55 -4.34 19.07
CA THR A 108 65.93 -4.59 18.65
C THR A 108 66.75 -3.33 18.82
N ALA A 109 67.74 -3.37 19.72
CA ALA A 109 68.67 -2.27 19.96
C ALA A 109 69.65 -2.10 18.78
N PRO A 110 70.28 -0.92 18.64
CA PRO A 110 71.35 -0.71 17.68
C PRO A 110 72.52 -1.65 17.92
N SER A 111 73.20 -2.10 16.85
CA SER A 111 74.35 -2.99 16.96
C SER A 111 75.46 -2.37 17.84
N GLY A 112 75.82 -3.05 18.93
CA GLY A 112 76.87 -2.61 19.87
C GLY A 112 76.36 -1.87 21.10
N ALA A 113 75.08 -1.45 21.13
CA ALA A 113 74.51 -0.78 22.29
C ALA A 113 74.53 -1.67 23.55
N THR A 114 74.99 -1.13 24.67
CA THR A 114 74.99 -1.79 25.99
C THR A 114 74.29 -0.90 27.00
N GLY A 115 73.56 -1.47 27.98
CA GLY A 115 72.83 -0.65 28.96
C GLY A 115 71.41 -0.26 28.58
N ILE A 116 70.72 -1.01 27.70
CA ILE A 116 69.29 -0.79 27.42
C ILE A 116 68.43 -1.62 28.38
N ASP A 117 67.53 -0.96 29.10
CA ASP A 117 66.60 -1.58 30.03
C ASP A 117 65.14 -1.32 29.59
N LEU A 118 64.25 -2.28 29.82
CA LEU A 118 62.82 -2.15 29.48
C LEU A 118 61.91 -2.59 30.62
N PRO A 119 61.43 -1.67 31.46
CA PRO A 119 60.35 -1.93 32.39
C PRO A 119 58.98 -1.84 31.71
N VAL A 120 58.09 -2.77 32.05
CA VAL A 120 56.66 -2.80 31.68
C VAL A 120 55.83 -2.79 32.95
N TYR A 121 54.80 -1.95 32.99
CA TYR A 121 53.87 -1.79 34.09
C TYR A 121 52.44 -2.07 33.64
N ASP A 122 51.64 -2.66 34.53
CA ASP A 122 50.23 -2.96 34.30
C ASP A 122 49.35 -1.73 34.50
N THR A 123 48.06 -1.91 34.26
CA THR A 123 46.99 -0.92 34.44
C THR A 123 46.92 -0.34 35.86
N ASP A 124 47.28 -1.13 36.87
CA ASP A 124 47.37 -0.70 38.28
C ASP A 124 48.72 -0.06 38.63
N LYS A 125 49.61 0.09 37.65
CA LYS A 125 50.98 0.60 37.75
C LYS A 125 51.95 -0.31 38.50
N SER A 126 51.56 -1.54 38.83
CA SER A 126 52.50 -2.56 39.30
C SER A 126 53.43 -2.96 38.15
N ARG A 127 54.68 -3.32 38.49
CA ARG A 127 55.67 -3.72 37.47
C ARG A 127 55.41 -5.16 37.04
N ILE A 128 55.04 -5.36 35.79
CA ILE A 128 54.84 -6.69 35.18
C ILE A 128 56.20 -7.32 34.85
N LEU A 129 57.05 -6.56 34.18
CA LEU A 129 58.28 -7.06 33.58
C LEU A 129 59.39 -6.04 33.69
N ILE A 130 60.62 -6.49 33.85
CA ILE A 130 61.81 -5.68 33.58
C ILE A 130 62.89 -6.55 32.95
N ARG A 131 63.51 -6.02 31.90
CA ARG A 131 64.67 -6.64 31.23
C ARG A 131 65.83 -5.66 31.28
N TYR A 132 67.02 -6.17 31.56
CA TYR A 132 68.24 -5.37 31.68
C TYR A 132 69.23 -5.71 30.58
N ASN A 133 69.95 -4.70 30.06
CA ASN A 133 70.97 -4.85 29.02
C ASN A 133 70.52 -5.66 27.77
N ILE A 134 69.35 -5.33 27.23
CA ILE A 134 68.76 -6.04 26.08
C ILE A 134 69.34 -5.60 24.73
N GLN A 135 69.75 -6.57 23.92
CA GLN A 135 70.08 -6.33 22.49
C GLN A 135 68.87 -6.60 21.59
N THR A 136 68.11 -7.65 21.87
CA THR A 136 66.83 -7.98 21.23
C THR A 136 65.90 -8.62 22.26
N PHE A 137 64.58 -8.42 22.14
CA PHE A 137 63.59 -9.22 22.85
C PHE A 137 62.23 -9.22 22.14
N SER A 138 61.38 -10.19 22.49
CA SER A 138 59.96 -10.26 22.14
C SER A 138 59.23 -10.86 23.35
N GLU A 139 58.30 -10.10 23.93
CA GLU A 139 57.58 -10.49 25.15
C GLU A 139 56.11 -10.11 25.05
N THR A 140 55.23 -10.96 25.61
CA THR A 140 53.79 -10.72 25.67
C THR A 140 53.35 -10.60 27.12
N VAL A 141 52.70 -9.49 27.48
CA VAL A 141 52.11 -9.25 28.80
C VAL A 141 50.58 -9.27 28.71
N THR A 142 49.92 -9.73 29.77
CA THR A 142 48.45 -9.75 29.86
C THR A 142 47.98 -8.69 30.85
N ALA A 143 47.02 -7.86 30.47
CA ALA A 143 46.47 -6.82 31.33
C ALA A 143 45.62 -7.46 32.44
N SER A 144 45.90 -7.11 33.71
CA SER A 144 45.10 -7.59 34.85
C SER A 144 43.79 -6.83 35.06
N GLY A 145 43.61 -5.70 34.37
CA GLY A 145 42.47 -4.81 34.52
C GLY A 145 42.26 -3.92 33.30
N ASN A 146 41.29 -3.01 33.41
CA ASN A 146 41.02 -2.03 32.36
C ASN A 146 41.90 -0.79 32.57
N GLY A 147 42.52 -0.27 31.51
CA GLY A 147 43.37 0.92 31.59
C GLY A 147 44.46 0.93 30.54
N TYR A 148 45.70 1.17 30.95
CA TYR A 148 46.86 1.19 30.08
C TYR A 148 47.98 0.29 30.61
N ILE A 149 48.56 -0.52 29.74
CA ILE A 149 49.90 -1.08 29.96
C ILE A 149 50.92 -0.03 29.53
N TYR A 150 51.90 0.24 30.38
CA TYR A 150 52.97 1.20 30.14
C TYR A 150 54.30 0.47 29.95
N PHE A 151 55.15 0.93 29.04
CA PHE A 151 56.54 0.45 28.97
C PHE A 151 57.50 1.57 28.59
N THR A 152 58.75 1.42 29.01
CA THR A 152 59.81 2.42 28.83
C THR A 152 61.02 1.76 28.17
N ILE A 153 61.67 2.44 27.24
CA ILE A 153 62.98 2.08 26.69
C ILE A 153 63.98 3.04 27.34
N ASP A 154 64.79 2.51 28.25
CA ASP A 154 65.78 3.27 29.02
C ASP A 154 67.19 2.92 28.54
N ALA A 155 68.02 3.92 28.25
CA ALA A 155 69.36 3.77 27.70
C ALA A 155 70.44 4.32 28.64
N ASP A 156 70.25 4.12 29.95
CA ASP A 156 70.97 4.76 31.08
C ASP A 156 72.52 4.76 30.98
N ARG A 157 73.16 3.92 30.15
CA ARG A 157 74.64 3.79 30.08
C ARG A 157 75.25 3.53 28.69
N THR A 158 74.54 3.77 27.59
CA THR A 158 75.10 3.46 26.26
C THR A 158 76.12 4.53 25.82
N ALA A 159 77.30 4.11 25.36
CA ALA A 159 78.25 5.00 24.66
C ALA A 159 77.97 5.09 23.14
N ASP A 160 77.13 4.19 22.64
CA ASP A 160 76.93 3.95 21.21
C ASP A 160 75.60 4.52 20.72
N ARG A 161 75.66 5.26 19.61
CA ARG A 161 74.50 5.84 18.92
C ARG A 161 73.89 4.82 17.98
N GLY A 162 72.57 4.87 17.85
CA GLY A 162 71.93 4.30 16.69
C GLY A 162 70.42 4.24 16.82
N THR A 163 69.85 3.62 15.80
CA THR A 163 68.41 3.49 15.63
C THR A 163 67.97 2.10 16.10
N TYR A 164 67.03 2.04 17.05
CA TYR A 164 66.39 0.79 17.47
C TYR A 164 65.14 0.53 16.62
N TYR A 165 64.71 -0.73 16.57
CA TYR A 165 63.41 -1.12 16.01
C TYR A 165 62.45 -1.50 17.14
N LEU A 166 61.19 -1.09 17.03
CA LEU A 166 60.10 -1.41 17.94
C LEU A 166 58.87 -1.86 17.15
N SER A 167 58.27 -2.96 17.58
CA SER A 167 56.98 -3.47 17.12
C SER A 167 56.09 -3.72 18.34
N VAL A 168 54.86 -3.21 18.32
CA VAL A 168 53.88 -3.38 19.40
C VAL A 168 52.54 -3.77 18.81
N SER A 169 51.95 -4.84 19.32
CA SER A 169 50.62 -5.31 18.93
C SER A 169 49.77 -5.66 20.15
N LYS A 170 48.45 -5.57 19.97
CA LYS A 170 47.44 -5.92 20.98
C LYS A 170 46.51 -6.99 20.40
N SER A 171 46.18 -8.00 21.19
CA SER A 171 45.08 -8.94 20.92
C SER A 171 44.14 -9.03 22.12
N GLY A 172 42.84 -9.15 21.87
CA GLY A 172 41.84 -9.29 22.94
C GLY A 172 41.87 -10.66 23.60
N ALA A 173 41.30 -10.78 24.81
CA ALA A 173 40.88 -12.09 25.32
C ALA A 173 39.77 -12.63 24.41
N ALA A 174 39.92 -13.85 23.89
CA ALA A 174 38.86 -14.49 23.11
C ALA A 174 37.68 -14.78 24.05
N ASP A 175 36.45 -14.42 23.65
CA ASP A 175 35.27 -14.92 24.34
C ASP A 175 35.14 -16.42 24.06
N THR A 176 34.98 -17.19 25.13
CA THR A 176 34.87 -18.66 25.09
C THR A 176 33.55 -19.14 25.71
N THR A 177 32.64 -18.24 26.07
CA THR A 177 31.38 -18.58 26.72
C THR A 177 30.31 -18.73 25.65
N PRO A 178 29.69 -19.93 25.50
CA PRO A 178 28.60 -20.08 24.55
C PRO A 178 27.29 -19.44 25.04
N PRO A 179 26.44 -18.97 24.10
CA PRO A 179 25.08 -18.58 24.38
C PRO A 179 24.24 -19.64 25.11
N THR A 180 23.20 -19.18 25.81
CA THR A 180 22.07 -19.98 26.28
C THR A 180 20.88 -19.82 25.35
N VAL A 181 20.13 -20.90 25.10
CA VAL A 181 18.88 -20.88 24.33
C VAL A 181 17.90 -21.89 24.93
N SER A 182 16.60 -21.57 24.93
CA SER A 182 15.54 -22.45 25.41
C SER A 182 14.25 -22.25 24.62
N ILE A 183 13.75 -23.32 23.99
CA ILE A 183 12.50 -23.36 23.24
C ILE A 183 11.34 -23.35 24.23
N THR A 184 10.42 -22.40 24.03
CA THR A 184 9.27 -22.17 24.90
C THR A 184 7.97 -22.74 24.35
N ASP A 185 7.87 -22.88 23.02
CA ASP A 185 6.71 -23.47 22.34
C ASP A 185 7.12 -24.00 20.95
N PRO A 186 6.59 -25.15 20.49
CA PRO A 186 5.83 -26.14 21.25
C PRO A 186 6.62 -26.74 22.42
N ALA A 187 5.93 -27.15 23.48
CA ALA A 187 6.56 -27.90 24.57
C ALA A 187 7.00 -29.31 24.10
N ASP A 188 8.05 -29.86 24.72
CA ASP A 188 8.50 -31.22 24.42
C ASP A 188 7.38 -32.24 24.67
N GLY A 189 7.10 -33.07 23.67
CA GLY A 189 6.01 -34.04 23.61
C GLY A 189 4.62 -33.48 23.24
N ALA A 190 4.50 -32.18 22.91
CA ALA A 190 3.20 -31.59 22.54
C ALA A 190 2.62 -32.21 21.26
N THR A 191 1.30 -32.21 21.14
CA THR A 191 0.59 -32.50 19.87
C THR A 191 0.03 -31.19 19.32
N VAL A 192 0.39 -30.87 18.07
CA VAL A 192 -0.04 -29.67 17.36
C VAL A 192 -0.99 -30.08 16.25
N TYR A 193 -2.22 -29.56 16.29
CA TYR A 193 -3.29 -29.91 15.34
C TYR A 193 -3.32 -28.99 14.11
N SER A 194 -2.14 -28.68 13.57
CA SER A 194 -1.94 -27.79 12.43
C SER A 194 -0.69 -28.24 11.67
N ALA A 195 -0.73 -28.18 10.33
CA ALA A 195 0.44 -28.39 9.50
C ALA A 195 1.43 -27.20 9.59
N ASP A 196 0.94 -26.04 10.00
CA ASP A 196 1.73 -24.83 10.19
C ASP A 196 2.01 -24.63 11.68
N VAL A 197 3.28 -24.75 12.06
CA VAL A 197 3.73 -24.76 13.45
C VAL A 197 4.72 -23.63 13.69
N THR A 198 4.35 -22.72 14.60
CA THR A 198 5.24 -21.63 15.05
C THR A 198 6.04 -22.08 16.26
N VAL A 199 7.36 -22.07 16.14
CA VAL A 199 8.30 -22.38 17.22
C VAL A 199 8.83 -21.08 17.79
N SER A 200 8.85 -20.95 19.12
CA SER A 200 9.34 -19.76 19.85
C SER A 200 10.38 -20.14 20.90
N TRP A 201 11.35 -19.28 21.17
CA TRP A 201 12.43 -19.52 22.13
C TRP A 201 12.91 -18.25 22.84
N THR A 202 13.75 -18.42 23.85
CA THR A 202 14.51 -17.36 24.52
C THR A 202 16.00 -17.65 24.44
N GLY A 203 16.86 -16.63 24.45
CA GLY A 203 18.30 -16.81 24.48
C GLY A 203 19.05 -15.62 25.06
N SER A 204 20.24 -15.88 25.64
CA SER A 204 21.08 -14.86 26.27
C SER A 204 22.55 -15.25 26.28
N ASP A 205 23.44 -14.25 26.29
CA ASP A 205 24.89 -14.42 26.28
C ASP A 205 25.59 -13.23 26.99
N ASN A 206 26.83 -13.40 27.47
CA ASN A 206 27.59 -12.36 28.19
C ASN A 206 28.13 -11.23 27.29
N VAL A 207 28.32 -11.47 25.99
CA VAL A 207 28.68 -10.44 24.99
C VAL A 207 27.56 -10.18 23.98
N GLY A 208 26.50 -10.97 24.02
CA GLY A 208 25.28 -10.79 23.23
C GLY A 208 25.16 -11.78 22.08
N ILE A 209 23.93 -12.02 21.65
CA ILE A 209 23.61 -12.92 20.54
C ILE A 209 23.83 -12.20 19.21
N ASP A 210 24.57 -12.82 18.32
CA ASP A 210 24.75 -12.41 16.92
C ASP A 210 23.55 -12.86 16.06
N HIS A 211 23.22 -14.16 16.06
CA HIS A 211 22.06 -14.70 15.34
C HIS A 211 21.59 -16.06 15.88
N TYR A 212 20.40 -16.48 15.43
CA TYR A 212 19.85 -17.81 15.58
C TYR A 212 19.76 -18.55 14.24
N ASN A 213 20.03 -19.86 14.28
CA ASN A 213 19.69 -20.78 13.21
C ASN A 213 18.63 -21.77 13.71
N VAL A 214 17.60 -22.03 12.93
CA VAL A 214 16.54 -22.99 13.25
C VAL A 214 16.38 -24.02 12.12
N ARG A 215 16.05 -25.26 12.46
CA ARG A 215 15.66 -26.28 11.48
C ARG A 215 14.61 -27.22 12.06
N ILE A 216 13.82 -27.81 11.18
CA ILE A 216 12.93 -28.92 11.50
C ILE A 216 13.54 -30.23 10.97
N ASP A 217 13.49 -31.25 11.81
CA ASP A 217 14.02 -32.58 11.57
C ASP A 217 15.49 -32.57 11.09
N SER A 218 15.76 -33.29 10.01
CA SER A 218 17.06 -33.34 9.34
C SER A 218 17.15 -32.33 8.17
N GLY A 219 16.29 -31.30 8.19
CA GLY A 219 16.25 -30.23 7.20
C GLY A 219 17.46 -29.29 7.24
N SER A 220 17.44 -28.32 6.32
CA SER A 220 18.49 -27.29 6.26
C SER A 220 18.30 -26.25 7.36
N TRP A 221 19.42 -25.74 7.90
CA TRP A 221 19.40 -24.63 8.83
C TRP A 221 18.96 -23.33 8.13
N THR A 222 18.05 -22.61 8.78
CA THR A 222 17.59 -21.29 8.37
C THR A 222 18.10 -20.25 9.36
N ASN A 223 18.84 -19.25 8.88
CA ASN A 223 19.25 -18.11 9.70
C ASN A 223 18.07 -17.14 9.82
N VAL A 224 17.64 -16.89 11.06
CA VAL A 224 16.50 -15.99 11.36
C VAL A 224 16.95 -14.69 12.01
N GLY A 225 18.24 -14.35 11.92
CA GLY A 225 18.83 -13.18 12.58
C GLY A 225 18.62 -13.26 14.10
N THR A 226 18.16 -12.16 14.70
CA THR A 226 17.87 -12.09 16.14
C THR A 226 16.41 -12.38 16.48
N ALA A 227 15.62 -12.91 15.53
CA ALA A 227 14.23 -13.28 15.81
C ALA A 227 14.18 -14.43 16.83
N THR A 228 13.16 -14.43 17.67
CA THR A 228 12.93 -15.43 18.73
C THR A 228 11.77 -16.37 18.41
N SER A 229 11.31 -16.40 17.15
CA SER A 229 10.30 -17.32 16.67
C SER A 229 10.43 -17.59 15.16
N HIS A 230 9.94 -18.75 14.71
CA HIS A 230 9.88 -19.12 13.29
C HIS A 230 8.72 -20.09 13.02
N THR A 231 8.02 -19.92 11.89
CA THR A 231 6.91 -20.79 11.49
C THR A 231 7.34 -21.76 10.39
N PHE A 232 7.19 -23.05 10.67
CA PHE A 232 7.32 -24.12 9.67
C PHE A 232 5.95 -24.43 9.10
N THR A 233 5.78 -24.32 7.79
CA THR A 233 4.50 -24.56 7.11
C THR A 233 4.46 -25.92 6.42
N GLY A 234 3.28 -26.54 6.36
CA GLY A 234 3.07 -27.77 5.59
C GLY A 234 3.80 -29.01 6.16
N LEU A 235 3.96 -29.10 7.47
CA LEU A 235 4.47 -30.29 8.14
C LEU A 235 3.47 -31.46 7.99
N SER A 236 3.99 -32.66 7.79
CA SER A 236 3.20 -33.88 7.68
C SER A 236 2.75 -34.41 9.05
N ASP A 237 1.69 -35.20 9.12
CA ASP A 237 1.36 -35.90 10.37
C ASP A 237 2.51 -36.80 10.84
N GLY A 238 2.78 -36.77 12.13
CA GLY A 238 3.82 -37.57 12.77
C GLY A 238 4.72 -36.75 13.70
N SER A 239 5.77 -37.41 14.20
CA SER A 239 6.73 -36.78 15.11
C SER A 239 7.72 -35.91 14.34
N HIS A 240 7.91 -34.69 14.82
CA HIS A 240 8.87 -33.71 14.33
C HIS A 240 9.78 -33.24 15.46
N THR A 241 11.05 -32.98 15.15
CA THR A 241 12.03 -32.41 16.09
C THR A 241 12.48 -31.06 15.57
N VAL A 242 12.35 -30.00 16.37
CA VAL A 242 12.93 -28.69 16.05
C VAL A 242 14.22 -28.49 16.82
N ASP A 243 15.26 -28.01 16.12
CA ASP A 243 16.53 -27.59 16.71
C ASP A 243 16.72 -26.08 16.53
N VAL A 244 17.15 -25.39 17.60
CA VAL A 244 17.55 -23.98 17.57
C VAL A 244 19.00 -23.86 18.04
N ASN A 245 19.85 -23.20 17.25
CA ASN A 245 21.19 -22.79 17.63
C ASN A 245 21.25 -21.27 17.82
N ALA A 246 21.91 -20.81 18.87
CA ALA A 246 22.22 -19.41 19.12
C ALA A 246 23.74 -19.19 19.02
N TYR A 247 24.16 -18.16 18.28
CA TYR A 247 25.57 -17.81 18.05
C TYR A 247 25.89 -16.46 18.69
N ASP A 248 27.06 -16.33 19.31
CA ASP A 248 27.60 -15.03 19.73
C ASP A 248 28.53 -14.43 18.66
N ALA A 249 29.02 -13.21 18.90
CA ALA A 249 29.95 -12.52 17.99
C ALA A 249 31.36 -13.16 17.92
N ALA A 250 31.71 -14.03 18.87
CA ALA A 250 32.97 -14.77 18.87
C ALA A 250 32.86 -16.14 18.16
N GLY A 251 31.65 -16.53 17.75
CA GLY A 251 31.35 -17.80 17.09
C GLY A 251 31.09 -18.97 18.04
N ASN A 252 30.91 -18.72 19.34
CA ASN A 252 30.46 -19.75 20.28
C ASN A 252 28.98 -20.07 20.04
N VAL A 253 28.56 -21.31 20.34
CA VAL A 253 27.23 -21.83 19.99
C VAL A 253 26.54 -22.50 21.18
N GLY A 254 25.32 -22.06 21.48
CA GLY A 254 24.37 -22.76 22.34
C GLY A 254 23.26 -23.41 21.51
N SER A 255 22.69 -24.52 21.97
CA SER A 255 21.64 -25.26 21.25
C SER A 255 20.54 -25.75 22.18
N ASP A 256 19.31 -25.81 21.67
CA ASP A 256 18.17 -26.50 22.31
C ASP A 256 17.34 -27.25 21.26
N SER A 257 16.61 -28.28 21.71
CA SER A 257 15.86 -29.19 20.85
C SER A 257 14.62 -29.72 21.56
N VAL A 258 13.47 -29.70 20.88
CA VAL A 258 12.21 -30.28 21.38
C VAL A 258 11.55 -31.13 20.30
N THR A 259 10.88 -32.20 20.71
CA THR A 259 10.12 -33.07 19.80
C THR A 259 8.63 -32.88 20.04
N PHE A 260 7.85 -32.70 18.99
CA PHE A 260 6.39 -32.60 19.03
C PHE A 260 5.77 -33.50 17.97
N THR A 261 4.46 -33.70 18.02
CA THR A 261 3.71 -34.47 17.02
C THR A 261 2.80 -33.51 16.28
N VAL A 262 2.88 -33.48 14.95
CA VAL A 262 1.86 -32.87 14.10
C VAL A 262 0.76 -33.90 13.88
N ASP A 263 -0.48 -33.50 14.08
CA ASP A 263 -1.66 -34.32 13.83
C ASP A 263 -2.73 -33.46 13.16
N THR A 264 -2.75 -33.44 11.84
CA THR A 264 -3.76 -32.71 11.05
C THR A 264 -5.10 -33.45 10.98
N SER A 265 -5.22 -34.64 11.57
CA SER A 265 -6.51 -35.26 11.78
C SER A 265 -7.31 -34.48 12.82
N ALA A 266 -8.63 -34.39 12.65
CA ALA A 266 -9.49 -33.69 13.60
C ALA A 266 -9.23 -34.25 15.02
N PRO A 267 -9.03 -33.39 16.05
CA PRO A 267 -8.68 -33.85 17.38
C PRO A 267 -9.71 -34.88 17.88
N PRO A 268 -9.30 -35.87 18.70
CA PRO A 268 -10.20 -36.91 19.16
C PRO A 268 -11.44 -36.29 19.80
N THR A 269 -12.61 -36.53 19.19
CA THR A 269 -13.90 -36.10 19.75
C THR A 269 -14.36 -37.03 20.87
N GLU A 270 -13.62 -38.11 21.15
CA GLU A 270 -13.91 -39.05 22.24
C GLU A 270 -12.63 -39.55 22.93
N TYR A 271 -12.62 -39.57 24.26
CA TYR A 271 -11.62 -40.21 25.11
C TYR A 271 -12.29 -41.29 25.97
N THR A 272 -11.64 -42.45 26.13
CA THR A 272 -12.13 -43.52 27.00
C THR A 272 -11.04 -43.94 28.00
N PHE A 273 -11.36 -43.87 29.28
CA PHE A 273 -10.48 -44.27 30.38
C PHE A 273 -11.10 -45.44 31.15
N THR A 274 -10.31 -46.46 31.47
CA THR A 274 -10.78 -47.61 32.25
C THR A 274 -9.87 -47.89 33.44
N GLY A 275 -10.42 -48.46 34.50
CA GLY A 275 -9.65 -48.83 35.68
C GLY A 275 -10.44 -49.72 36.63
N SER A 276 -9.92 -49.95 37.84
CA SER A 276 -10.60 -50.69 38.89
C SER A 276 -10.30 -50.08 40.26
N LEU A 277 -11.32 -50.00 41.11
CA LEU A 277 -11.24 -49.41 42.45
C LEU A 277 -11.81 -50.37 43.50
N SER A 278 -11.31 -50.21 44.73
CA SER A 278 -11.96 -50.72 45.93
C SER A 278 -12.74 -49.60 46.60
N ALA A 279 -13.82 -49.94 47.32
CA ALA A 279 -14.59 -48.98 48.10
C ALA A 279 -13.67 -48.10 48.98
N GLY A 280 -13.92 -46.79 48.95
CA GLY A 280 -13.18 -45.76 49.66
C GLY A 280 -11.89 -45.27 48.98
N GLN A 281 -11.68 -45.55 47.69
CA GLN A 281 -10.47 -45.16 46.94
C GLN A 281 -10.80 -44.28 45.72
N ASP A 282 -9.87 -43.38 45.38
CA ASP A 282 -9.91 -42.50 44.22
C ASP A 282 -9.23 -43.18 43.01
N SER A 283 -9.68 -42.85 41.80
CA SER A 283 -8.94 -43.18 40.59
C SER A 283 -7.67 -42.36 40.44
N THR A 284 -6.81 -42.76 39.51
CA THR A 284 -5.87 -41.80 38.90
C THR A 284 -6.68 -40.72 38.18
N GLN A 285 -6.18 -39.48 38.17
CA GLN A 285 -6.72 -38.43 37.31
C GLN A 285 -6.22 -38.65 35.88
N HIS A 286 -7.15 -38.80 34.95
CA HIS A 286 -6.88 -38.96 33.53
C HIS A 286 -6.91 -37.60 32.84
N THR A 287 -5.89 -37.28 32.05
CA THR A 287 -5.79 -36.01 31.32
C THR A 287 -6.36 -36.15 29.91
N PHE A 288 -7.08 -35.14 29.45
CA PHE A 288 -7.49 -35.00 28.05
C PHE A 288 -7.38 -33.53 27.61
N ASN A 289 -7.24 -33.28 26.31
CA ASN A 289 -7.12 -31.92 25.78
C ASN A 289 -8.50 -31.42 25.34
N VAL A 290 -8.81 -30.16 25.63
CA VAL A 290 -10.01 -29.46 25.17
C VAL A 290 -9.57 -28.36 24.20
N PRO A 291 -9.69 -28.57 22.89
CA PRO A 291 -9.41 -27.56 21.87
C PRO A 291 -10.24 -26.29 22.04
N SER A 292 -9.72 -25.15 21.58
CA SER A 292 -10.40 -23.84 21.64
C SER A 292 -11.71 -23.78 20.85
N ASN A 293 -11.90 -24.67 19.88
CA ASN A 293 -13.13 -24.82 19.10
C ASN A 293 -14.12 -25.81 19.73
N THR A 294 -13.92 -26.26 20.97
CA THR A 294 -14.89 -27.12 21.67
C THR A 294 -16.10 -26.28 22.09
N ILE A 295 -17.29 -26.67 21.62
CA ILE A 295 -18.56 -26.02 21.99
C ILE A 295 -19.31 -26.77 23.09
N LYS A 296 -19.00 -28.06 23.32
CA LYS A 296 -19.62 -28.88 24.37
C LYS A 296 -18.69 -29.98 24.85
N ILE A 297 -18.71 -30.26 26.15
CA ILE A 297 -18.02 -31.40 26.78
C ILE A 297 -19.08 -32.27 27.48
N GLU A 298 -19.06 -33.58 27.23
CA GLU A 298 -19.91 -34.56 27.91
C GLU A 298 -19.01 -35.64 28.53
N VAL A 299 -19.10 -35.87 29.83
CA VAL A 299 -18.32 -36.88 30.54
C VAL A 299 -19.27 -37.85 31.19
N GLN A 300 -19.12 -39.15 30.93
CA GLN A 300 -19.98 -40.20 31.45
C GLN A 300 -19.16 -41.26 32.17
N LEU A 301 -19.61 -41.65 33.37
CA LEU A 301 -19.05 -42.72 34.19
C LEU A 301 -19.98 -43.94 34.16
N GLN A 302 -19.44 -45.05 33.70
CA GLN A 302 -20.02 -46.38 33.81
C GLN A 302 -19.32 -47.12 34.96
N MET A 303 -20.10 -47.62 35.92
CA MET A 303 -19.61 -48.30 37.13
C MET A 303 -20.24 -49.72 37.29
N PRO A 304 -19.70 -50.58 38.18
CA PRO A 304 -20.27 -51.90 38.44
C PRO A 304 -21.70 -51.82 38.98
N SER A 305 -22.53 -52.82 38.64
CA SER A 305 -23.90 -52.89 39.17
C SER A 305 -23.92 -52.98 40.70
N GLY A 306 -24.65 -52.07 41.34
CA GLY A 306 -24.76 -51.99 42.80
C GLY A 306 -23.59 -51.28 43.50
N ALA A 307 -22.64 -50.72 42.75
CA ALA A 307 -21.65 -49.79 43.26
C ALA A 307 -22.16 -48.33 43.14
N ASP A 308 -21.55 -47.44 43.91
CA ASP A 308 -21.80 -46.00 43.90
C ASP A 308 -20.45 -45.30 43.79
N TYR A 309 -20.14 -44.82 42.59
CA TYR A 309 -18.92 -44.10 42.26
C TYR A 309 -19.31 -42.69 41.89
N ASP A 310 -18.49 -41.72 42.29
CA ASP A 310 -18.70 -40.31 42.02
C ASP A 310 -17.70 -39.81 40.97
N LEU A 311 -18.21 -39.24 39.88
CA LEU A 311 -17.44 -38.62 38.81
C LEU A 311 -16.94 -37.24 39.22
N SER A 312 -15.73 -36.90 38.79
CA SER A 312 -15.15 -35.56 38.91
C SER A 312 -14.47 -35.13 37.61
N LEU A 313 -14.61 -33.84 37.30
CA LEU A 313 -14.00 -33.16 36.17
C LEU A 313 -13.25 -31.92 36.68
N TRP A 314 -12.05 -31.65 36.17
CA TRP A 314 -11.29 -30.42 36.41
C TRP A 314 -11.00 -29.70 35.10
N ASP A 315 -11.24 -28.40 35.07
CA ASP A 315 -10.75 -27.54 34.00
C ASP A 315 -9.24 -27.29 34.10
N SER A 316 -8.66 -26.65 33.09
CA SER A 316 -7.22 -26.36 33.05
C SER A 316 -6.76 -25.34 34.11
N ASN A 317 -7.68 -24.60 34.72
CA ASN A 317 -7.42 -23.70 35.86
C ASN A 317 -7.56 -24.41 37.22
N GLY A 318 -7.98 -25.67 37.23
CA GLY A 318 -8.19 -26.47 38.44
C GLY A 318 -9.55 -26.29 39.11
N ALA A 319 -10.50 -25.57 38.49
CA ALA A 319 -11.89 -25.58 38.95
C ALA A 319 -12.49 -26.97 38.74
N ARG A 320 -13.32 -27.43 39.68
CA ARG A 320 -13.83 -28.81 39.69
C ARG A 320 -15.35 -28.88 39.72
N THR A 321 -15.90 -29.79 38.92
CA THR A 321 -17.29 -30.25 39.03
C THR A 321 -17.32 -31.72 39.43
N GLY A 322 -18.21 -32.12 40.33
CA GLY A 322 -18.35 -33.50 40.82
C GLY A 322 -17.67 -33.82 42.16
N GLY A 323 -17.78 -35.09 42.58
CA GLY A 323 -17.34 -35.63 43.88
C GLY A 323 -16.02 -36.42 43.79
N TRP A 324 -15.02 -36.08 44.62
CA TRP A 324 -13.68 -36.70 44.56
C TRP A 324 -13.25 -37.40 45.86
N THR A 325 -13.82 -37.03 47.01
CA THR A 325 -13.44 -37.60 48.31
C THR A 325 -14.67 -37.82 49.17
N ASN A 326 -14.55 -38.70 50.17
CA ASN A 326 -15.59 -39.05 51.13
C ASN A 326 -16.27 -37.85 51.83
N SER A 327 -15.56 -36.71 51.96
CA SER A 327 -16.08 -35.48 52.57
C SER A 327 -16.76 -34.52 51.58
N ASP A 328 -16.61 -34.76 50.28
CA ASP A 328 -16.93 -33.84 49.18
C ASP A 328 -17.99 -34.46 48.22
N HIS A 329 -18.79 -35.40 48.74
CA HIS A 329 -19.99 -36.01 48.12
C HIS A 329 -21.19 -35.04 48.10
N SER A 330 -20.97 -33.76 47.80
CA SER A 330 -22.05 -32.76 47.64
C SER A 330 -21.92 -31.99 46.33
N THR A 331 -23.04 -31.73 45.64
CA THR A 331 -23.06 -31.25 44.24
C THR A 331 -22.22 -29.99 44.11
N LYS A 332 -21.01 -30.15 43.58
CA LYS A 332 -20.06 -29.07 43.35
C LYS A 332 -19.98 -28.84 41.86
N THR A 333 -20.28 -27.63 41.40
CA THR A 333 -20.25 -27.21 39.99
C THR A 333 -19.42 -25.93 39.87
N ASN A 334 -18.11 -26.02 40.14
CA ASN A 334 -17.24 -24.84 40.09
C ASN A 334 -16.75 -24.52 38.68
N ILE A 335 -16.86 -25.45 37.74
CA ILE A 335 -16.58 -25.18 36.33
C ILE A 335 -17.77 -24.40 35.78
N ALA A 336 -17.52 -23.27 35.11
CA ALA A 336 -18.57 -22.45 34.52
C ALA A 336 -19.38 -23.27 33.50
N ASN A 337 -20.70 -23.05 33.46
CA ASN A 337 -21.64 -23.74 32.58
C ASN A 337 -21.65 -25.27 32.71
N SER A 338 -21.18 -25.80 33.84
CA SER A 338 -21.21 -27.23 34.10
C SER A 338 -22.51 -27.66 34.80
N ASP A 339 -23.04 -28.79 34.36
CA ASP A 339 -24.15 -29.51 34.99
C ASP A 339 -23.68 -30.93 35.36
N TYR A 340 -24.24 -31.49 36.43
CA TYR A 340 -23.82 -32.76 37.01
C TYR A 340 -25.04 -33.56 37.43
N SER A 341 -25.12 -34.82 37.00
CA SER A 341 -26.26 -35.71 37.24
C SER A 341 -26.58 -35.96 38.72
N GLY A 342 -25.61 -35.70 39.61
CA GLY A 342 -25.70 -35.97 41.04
C GLY A 342 -25.40 -37.42 41.42
N TYR A 343 -25.30 -37.64 42.73
CA TYR A 343 -24.87 -38.90 43.36
C TYR A 343 -25.73 -40.10 42.97
N SER A 344 -25.12 -41.27 42.84
CA SER A 344 -25.77 -42.57 42.61
C SER A 344 -26.58 -42.71 41.31
N ALA A 345 -26.41 -41.80 40.34
CA ALA A 345 -26.91 -41.96 38.99
C ALA A 345 -26.13 -43.07 38.25
N ASN A 346 -26.82 -43.92 37.47
CA ASN A 346 -26.18 -44.94 36.65
C ASN A 346 -26.71 -44.88 35.20
N PRO A 347 -25.92 -44.41 34.22
CA PRO A 347 -24.57 -43.84 34.38
C PRO A 347 -24.59 -42.45 35.01
N GLU A 348 -23.50 -42.06 35.64
CA GLU A 348 -23.30 -40.71 36.17
C GLU A 348 -22.64 -39.83 35.11
N TRP A 349 -22.96 -38.54 35.03
CA TRP A 349 -22.45 -37.68 33.97
C TRP A 349 -22.22 -36.23 34.40
N ILE A 350 -21.28 -35.57 33.72
CA ILE A 350 -21.00 -34.13 33.80
C ILE A 350 -21.05 -33.54 32.38
N ASN A 351 -21.82 -32.47 32.18
CA ASN A 351 -21.88 -31.74 30.91
C ASN A 351 -21.34 -30.32 31.11
N VAL A 352 -20.61 -29.78 30.14
CA VAL A 352 -20.18 -28.37 30.10
C VAL A 352 -20.58 -27.78 28.76
N ASP A 353 -21.47 -26.78 28.78
CA ASP A 353 -22.10 -26.25 27.55
C ASP A 353 -22.43 -24.74 27.68
N PRO A 354 -21.65 -23.84 27.04
CA PRO A 354 -20.35 -24.08 26.42
C PRO A 354 -19.20 -24.02 27.44
N PRO A 355 -18.06 -24.70 27.19
CA PRO A 355 -16.86 -24.52 28.00
C PRO A 355 -16.28 -23.11 27.81
N THR A 356 -15.81 -22.49 28.89
CA THR A 356 -15.21 -21.14 28.87
C THR A 356 -13.70 -21.14 29.02
N VAL A 357 -13.09 -22.32 29.19
CA VAL A 357 -11.66 -22.51 29.42
C VAL A 357 -11.20 -23.71 28.59
N PHE A 358 -10.02 -23.62 27.96
CA PHE A 358 -9.49 -24.62 27.04
C PHE A 358 -8.12 -25.14 27.51
N GLY A 359 -7.59 -26.16 26.84
CA GLY A 359 -6.29 -26.78 27.17
C GLY A 359 -6.44 -28.11 27.92
N THR A 360 -5.49 -28.44 28.78
CA THR A 360 -5.46 -29.76 29.45
C THR A 360 -6.44 -29.83 30.62
N TRP A 361 -7.48 -30.65 30.47
CA TRP A 361 -8.48 -30.97 31.50
C TRP A 361 -8.19 -32.33 32.14
N LYS A 362 -8.84 -32.61 33.27
CA LYS A 362 -8.70 -33.89 33.97
C LYS A 362 -10.06 -34.48 34.31
N THR A 363 -10.15 -35.80 34.35
CA THR A 363 -11.33 -36.54 34.84
C THR A 363 -10.93 -37.72 35.71
N GLY A 364 -11.80 -38.14 36.60
CA GLY A 364 -11.60 -39.30 37.47
C GLY A 364 -12.83 -39.60 38.29
N CYS A 365 -12.79 -40.66 39.10
CA CYS A 365 -13.89 -41.01 39.97
C CYS A 365 -13.46 -41.49 41.36
N TYR A 366 -14.38 -41.42 42.31
CA TYR A 366 -14.22 -41.91 43.67
C TYR A 366 -15.21 -43.04 43.96
N ALA A 367 -14.73 -44.19 44.44
CA ALA A 367 -15.62 -45.30 44.79
C ALA A 367 -16.22 -45.12 46.20
N TYR A 368 -17.40 -44.52 46.32
CA TYR A 368 -18.09 -44.35 47.61
C TYR A 368 -18.49 -45.69 48.24
N SER A 369 -19.11 -46.56 47.43
CA SER A 369 -19.48 -47.90 47.86
C SER A 369 -19.38 -48.92 46.70
N GLY A 370 -19.13 -50.18 47.04
CA GLY A 370 -18.83 -51.22 46.05
C GLY A 370 -17.41 -51.15 45.50
N SER A 371 -17.00 -52.20 44.81
CA SER A 371 -15.67 -52.34 44.20
C SER A 371 -15.80 -52.97 42.82
N GLY A 372 -14.89 -52.63 41.91
CA GLY A 372 -14.87 -53.18 40.55
C GLY A 372 -14.38 -52.19 39.50
N THR A 373 -14.58 -52.56 38.24
CA THR A 373 -14.11 -51.83 37.06
C THR A 373 -15.00 -50.65 36.73
N TYR A 374 -14.38 -49.52 36.36
CA TYR A 374 -15.09 -48.36 35.82
C TYR A 374 -14.63 -48.04 34.39
N THR A 375 -15.50 -47.35 33.65
CA THR A 375 -15.19 -46.71 32.38
C THR A 375 -15.64 -45.25 32.44
N ILE A 376 -14.77 -44.32 32.10
CA ILE A 376 -15.11 -42.90 31.89
C ILE A 376 -14.98 -42.61 30.40
N THR A 377 -16.04 -42.12 29.79
CA THR A 377 -16.05 -41.63 28.40
C THR A 377 -16.19 -40.13 28.41
N VAL A 378 -15.31 -39.42 27.70
CA VAL A 378 -15.38 -37.98 27.45
C VAL A 378 -15.70 -37.79 25.98
N THR A 379 -16.74 -37.04 25.65
CA THR A 379 -17.12 -36.66 24.29
C THR A 379 -17.01 -35.15 24.14
N LEU A 380 -16.29 -34.69 23.12
CA LEU A 380 -16.13 -33.28 22.76
C LEU A 380 -16.95 -33.00 21.51
N THR A 381 -17.86 -32.03 21.58
CA THR A 381 -18.46 -31.44 20.38
C THR A 381 -17.64 -30.23 19.99
N LEU A 382 -17.08 -30.24 18.79
CA LEU A 382 -16.33 -29.11 18.23
C LEU A 382 -17.27 -28.27 17.35
N SER A 383 -17.03 -26.96 17.26
CA SER A 383 -17.57 -26.19 16.13
C SER A 383 -16.93 -26.77 14.87
N GLY A 384 -17.75 -27.19 13.90
CA GLY A 384 -17.26 -27.74 12.63
C GLY A 384 -16.32 -26.75 11.92
N PRO A 385 -15.43 -27.23 11.03
CA PRO A 385 -14.68 -26.33 10.16
C PRO A 385 -15.67 -25.49 9.37
N ASP A 386 -15.38 -24.21 9.20
CA ASP A 386 -16.21 -23.39 8.34
C ASP A 386 -16.08 -23.87 6.89
N THR A 387 -17.20 -24.20 6.28
CA THR A 387 -17.28 -24.66 4.90
C THR A 387 -18.15 -23.75 4.04
N ALA A 388 -18.73 -22.70 4.62
CA ALA A 388 -19.53 -21.75 3.88
C ALA A 388 -18.57 -20.77 3.20
N ALA A 389 -18.74 -20.61 1.88
CA ALA A 389 -17.96 -19.61 1.16
C ALA A 389 -18.55 -18.21 1.41
N PRO A 390 -17.69 -17.18 1.46
CA PRO A 390 -18.12 -15.79 1.42
C PRO A 390 -19.08 -15.49 0.28
N THR A 391 -19.93 -14.49 0.50
CA THR A 391 -20.67 -13.80 -0.56
C THR A 391 -19.95 -12.51 -0.93
N VAL A 392 -19.91 -12.20 -2.22
CA VAL A 392 -19.42 -10.91 -2.74
C VAL A 392 -20.30 -10.46 -3.91
N THR A 393 -20.52 -9.17 -4.03
CA THR A 393 -21.32 -8.56 -5.09
C THR A 393 -20.75 -7.19 -5.46
N ILE A 394 -20.36 -7.03 -6.72
CA ILE A 394 -19.87 -5.77 -7.28
C ILE A 394 -21.06 -4.81 -7.43
N THR A 395 -20.96 -3.64 -6.82
CA THR A 395 -22.02 -2.62 -6.80
C THR A 395 -21.80 -1.51 -7.82
N ALA A 396 -20.55 -1.27 -8.22
CA ALA A 396 -20.23 -0.37 -9.32
C ALA A 396 -18.84 -0.69 -9.90
N PRO A 397 -18.58 -0.51 -11.20
CA PRO A 397 -19.59 -0.27 -12.25
C PRO A 397 -20.58 -1.45 -12.34
N THR A 398 -21.77 -1.23 -12.93
CA THR A 398 -22.76 -2.30 -13.15
C THR A 398 -22.46 -3.04 -14.45
N ASP A 399 -22.87 -4.31 -14.54
CA ASP A 399 -22.67 -5.11 -15.75
C ASP A 399 -23.28 -4.47 -17.00
N GLY A 400 -22.47 -4.33 -18.04
CA GLY A 400 -22.80 -3.67 -19.30
C GLY A 400 -22.78 -2.14 -19.29
N SER A 401 -22.42 -1.48 -18.18
CA SER A 401 -22.36 0.00 -18.14
C SER A 401 -21.19 0.57 -18.93
N THR A 402 -21.33 1.83 -19.37
CA THR A 402 -20.25 2.63 -19.94
C THR A 402 -19.79 3.66 -18.91
N VAL A 403 -18.48 3.84 -18.76
CA VAL A 403 -17.87 4.84 -17.89
C VAL A 403 -16.96 5.76 -18.69
N ASN A 404 -17.06 7.07 -18.43
CA ASN A 404 -16.40 8.10 -19.25
C ASN A 404 -15.06 8.57 -18.66
N SER A 405 -14.35 7.67 -17.98
CA SER A 405 -13.08 7.96 -17.32
C SER A 405 -12.16 6.75 -17.39
N ALA A 406 -10.87 7.00 -17.65
CA ALA A 406 -9.83 5.97 -17.61
C ALA A 406 -9.53 5.50 -16.17
N ASP A 407 -9.90 6.29 -15.18
CA ASP A 407 -9.74 5.98 -13.76
C ASP A 407 -11.07 5.49 -13.20
N VAL A 408 -11.22 4.17 -13.11
CA VAL A 408 -12.48 3.51 -12.75
C VAL A 408 -12.38 2.96 -11.34
N THR A 409 -13.25 3.47 -10.45
CA THR A 409 -13.39 2.96 -9.08
C THR A 409 -14.43 1.86 -9.05
N VAL A 410 -13.99 0.65 -8.73
CA VAL A 410 -14.83 -0.52 -8.51
C VAL A 410 -15.19 -0.59 -7.04
N THR A 411 -16.45 -0.87 -6.72
CA THR A 411 -16.96 -1.02 -5.36
C THR A 411 -17.76 -2.31 -5.25
N TRP A 412 -17.77 -2.93 -4.07
CA TRP A 412 -18.50 -4.16 -3.81
C TRP A 412 -18.98 -4.25 -2.37
N THR A 413 -19.87 -5.20 -2.11
CA THR A 413 -20.25 -5.65 -0.77
C THR A 413 -19.91 -7.11 -0.61
N GLY A 414 -19.53 -7.55 0.59
CA GLY A 414 -19.38 -8.97 0.88
C GLY A 414 -19.71 -9.31 2.32
N SER A 415 -20.09 -10.56 2.55
CA SER A 415 -20.46 -11.06 3.88
C SER A 415 -20.21 -12.56 4.00
N ASP A 416 -19.97 -13.01 5.22
CA ASP A 416 -19.69 -14.40 5.56
C ASP A 416 -20.18 -14.69 6.99
N ASN A 417 -20.43 -15.97 7.34
CA ASN A 417 -20.91 -16.38 8.68
C ASN A 417 -19.85 -16.30 9.79
N VAL A 418 -18.56 -16.38 9.47
CA VAL A 418 -17.45 -16.14 10.43
C VAL A 418 -16.66 -14.87 10.13
N GLY A 419 -16.90 -14.26 8.97
CA GLY A 419 -16.36 -12.96 8.59
C GLY A 419 -15.33 -13.06 7.46
N ILE A 420 -15.11 -11.93 6.79
CA ILE A 420 -14.16 -11.83 5.69
C ILE A 420 -12.76 -11.58 6.23
N ASP A 421 -11.79 -12.37 5.76
CA ASP A 421 -10.37 -12.16 5.99
C ASP A 421 -9.82 -11.07 5.05
N HIS A 422 -10.00 -11.24 3.73
CA HIS A 422 -9.59 -10.25 2.73
C HIS A 422 -10.33 -10.38 1.40
N TYR A 423 -10.16 -9.36 0.55
CA TYR A 423 -10.57 -9.34 -0.85
C TYR A 423 -9.35 -9.30 -1.78
N GLU A 424 -9.50 -9.93 -2.94
CA GLU A 424 -8.59 -9.77 -4.07
C GLU A 424 -9.36 -9.25 -5.29
N VAL A 425 -8.76 -8.32 -6.04
CA VAL A 425 -9.37 -7.72 -7.24
C VAL A 425 -8.40 -7.75 -8.41
N ARG A 426 -8.91 -7.93 -9.63
CA ARG A 426 -8.13 -7.79 -10.88
C ARG A 426 -8.97 -7.26 -12.03
N ILE A 427 -8.31 -6.71 -13.04
CA ILE A 427 -8.91 -6.27 -14.31
C ILE A 427 -8.32 -7.09 -15.47
N ASP A 428 -9.14 -7.46 -16.46
CA ASP A 428 -8.77 -8.09 -17.73
C ASP A 428 -7.82 -9.29 -17.64
N SER A 429 -8.09 -10.21 -16.71
CA SER A 429 -7.22 -11.37 -16.46
C SER A 429 -5.79 -11.01 -16.01
N GLY A 430 -5.57 -9.79 -15.53
CA GLY A 430 -4.33 -9.34 -14.92
C GLY A 430 -4.03 -10.04 -13.59
N SER A 431 -2.98 -9.58 -12.90
CA SER A 431 -2.61 -10.11 -11.59
C SER A 431 -3.62 -9.71 -10.52
N TRP A 432 -3.92 -10.64 -9.60
CA TRP A 432 -4.71 -10.37 -8.41
C TRP A 432 -3.98 -9.39 -7.49
N THR A 433 -4.72 -8.40 -7.00
CA THR A 433 -4.26 -7.43 -6.00
C THR A 433 -5.04 -7.67 -4.71
N ASN A 434 -4.35 -8.04 -3.64
CA ASN A 434 -4.94 -8.13 -2.30
C ASN A 434 -5.16 -6.71 -1.76
N VAL A 435 -6.42 -6.38 -1.43
CA VAL A 435 -6.83 -5.06 -0.93
C VAL A 435 -7.23 -5.09 0.55
N GLY A 436 -6.88 -6.18 1.25
CA GLY A 436 -7.30 -6.42 2.64
C GLY A 436 -8.82 -6.43 2.74
N THR A 437 -9.37 -5.73 3.73
CA THR A 437 -10.83 -5.62 3.93
C THR A 437 -11.47 -4.41 3.25
N ALA A 438 -10.74 -3.72 2.36
CA ALA A 438 -11.31 -2.61 1.60
C ALA A 438 -12.41 -3.12 0.66
N THR A 439 -13.49 -2.36 0.53
CA THR A 439 -14.66 -2.69 -0.32
C THR A 439 -14.68 -1.89 -1.61
N SER A 440 -13.52 -1.35 -2.01
CA SER A 440 -13.34 -0.58 -3.23
C SER A 440 -11.89 -0.58 -3.71
N HIS A 441 -11.69 -0.48 -5.02
CA HIS A 441 -10.37 -0.31 -5.64
C HIS A 441 -10.47 0.50 -6.93
N THR A 442 -9.51 1.36 -7.19
CA THR A 442 -9.46 2.19 -8.41
C THR A 442 -8.40 1.66 -9.36
N PHE A 443 -8.84 1.26 -10.55
CA PHE A 443 -7.95 0.99 -11.67
C PHE A 443 -7.73 2.27 -12.45
N THR A 444 -6.47 2.68 -12.62
CA THR A 444 -6.12 3.94 -13.30
C THR A 444 -5.58 3.69 -14.69
N GLY A 445 -5.87 4.60 -15.63
CA GLY A 445 -5.31 4.55 -16.98
C GLY A 445 -5.79 3.36 -17.81
N LEU A 446 -7.05 2.93 -17.62
CA LEU A 446 -7.69 1.96 -18.51
C LEU A 446 -7.87 2.59 -19.91
N SER A 447 -7.61 1.81 -20.94
CA SER A 447 -7.84 2.21 -22.34
C SER A 447 -9.33 2.20 -22.67
N ASP A 448 -9.74 2.85 -23.75
CA ASP A 448 -11.11 2.68 -24.24
C ASP A 448 -11.36 1.24 -24.69
N GLY A 449 -12.58 0.75 -24.44
CA GLY A 449 -13.02 -0.60 -24.79
C GLY A 449 -13.66 -1.35 -23.63
N SER A 450 -13.93 -2.64 -23.87
CA SER A 450 -14.52 -3.54 -22.88
C SER A 450 -13.49 -3.98 -21.86
N HIS A 451 -13.84 -3.86 -20.58
CA HIS A 451 -13.05 -4.31 -19.44
C HIS A 451 -13.87 -5.24 -18.54
N THR A 452 -13.22 -6.27 -18.00
CA THR A 452 -13.86 -7.19 -17.03
C THR A 452 -13.11 -7.10 -15.70
N VAL A 453 -13.83 -6.78 -14.63
CA VAL A 453 -13.31 -6.82 -13.27
C VAL A 453 -13.80 -8.09 -12.56
N ASP A 454 -12.88 -8.76 -11.88
CA ASP A 454 -13.18 -9.87 -10.98
C ASP A 454 -12.84 -9.47 -9.54
N VAL A 455 -13.72 -9.82 -8.59
CA VAL A 455 -13.47 -9.69 -7.14
C VAL A 455 -13.65 -11.04 -6.47
N ASN A 456 -12.64 -11.47 -5.71
CA ASN A 456 -12.72 -12.61 -4.79
C ASN A 456 -12.80 -12.12 -3.34
N ALA A 457 -13.57 -12.82 -2.52
CA ALA A 457 -13.63 -12.65 -1.08
C ALA A 457 -13.22 -13.96 -0.39
N TYR A 458 -12.33 -13.87 0.60
CA TYR A 458 -11.79 -14.99 1.36
C TYR A 458 -12.22 -14.88 2.83
N ASP A 459 -12.62 -15.99 3.44
CA ASP A 459 -12.78 -16.07 4.90
C ASP A 459 -11.49 -16.57 5.57
N ALA A 460 -11.49 -16.63 6.90
CA ALA A 460 -10.35 -17.11 7.70
C ALA A 460 -10.12 -18.64 7.56
N ALA A 461 -11.07 -19.39 7.02
CA ALA A 461 -10.95 -20.82 6.74
C ALA A 461 -10.41 -21.11 5.33
N GLY A 462 -10.26 -20.08 4.49
CA GLY A 462 -9.78 -20.17 3.12
C GLY A 462 -10.88 -20.48 2.09
N ASN A 463 -12.16 -20.42 2.46
CA ASN A 463 -13.25 -20.53 1.49
C ASN A 463 -13.34 -19.25 0.65
N VAL A 464 -13.76 -19.38 -0.61
CA VAL A 464 -13.73 -18.29 -1.59
C VAL A 464 -15.09 -18.08 -2.25
N GLY A 465 -15.57 -16.83 -2.20
CA GLY A 465 -16.65 -16.33 -3.04
C GLY A 465 -16.12 -15.40 -4.12
N SER A 466 -16.76 -15.38 -5.30
CA SER A 466 -16.33 -14.54 -6.43
C SER A 466 -17.50 -13.86 -7.10
N ASP A 467 -17.27 -12.66 -7.64
CA ASP A 467 -18.17 -11.95 -8.55
C ASP A 467 -17.39 -11.30 -9.69
N SER A 468 -18.05 -11.10 -10.83
CA SER A 468 -17.43 -10.58 -12.06
C SER A 468 -18.40 -9.70 -12.83
N VAL A 469 -17.91 -8.55 -13.29
CA VAL A 469 -18.68 -7.56 -14.04
C VAL A 469 -17.88 -7.09 -15.25
N THR A 470 -18.55 -6.96 -16.40
CA THR A 470 -17.97 -6.34 -17.60
C THR A 470 -18.56 -4.95 -17.82
N PHE A 471 -17.72 -3.97 -18.13
CA PHE A 471 -18.11 -2.60 -18.42
C PHE A 471 -17.28 -2.06 -19.60
N THR A 472 -17.71 -0.95 -20.20
CA THR A 472 -16.98 -0.28 -21.28
C THR A 472 -16.37 1.01 -20.75
N VAL A 473 -15.07 1.19 -20.92
CA VAL A 473 -14.42 2.50 -20.76
C VAL A 473 -14.55 3.22 -22.09
N ASP A 474 -15.06 4.44 -22.06
CA ASP A 474 -15.12 5.31 -23.22
C ASP A 474 -14.71 6.73 -22.82
N THR A 475 -13.41 7.00 -22.92
CA THR A 475 -12.83 8.33 -22.69
C THR A 475 -12.85 9.21 -23.92
N THR A 476 -13.43 8.75 -25.04
CA THR A 476 -13.67 9.63 -26.18
C THR A 476 -14.76 10.62 -25.79
N THR A 477 -14.34 11.83 -25.39
CA THR A 477 -15.23 12.97 -25.48
C THR A 477 -15.49 13.19 -26.95
N ASN A 478 -16.75 13.11 -27.39
CA ASN A 478 -17.10 13.61 -28.71
C ASN A 478 -16.53 15.03 -28.84
N PRO A 479 -15.93 15.39 -29.98
CA PRO A 479 -15.52 16.78 -30.18
C PRO A 479 -16.74 17.67 -29.96
N VAL A 480 -16.57 18.78 -29.23
CA VAL A 480 -17.64 19.78 -29.08
C VAL A 480 -17.93 20.34 -30.47
N GLU A 481 -19.11 20.01 -31.00
CA GLU A 481 -19.64 20.57 -32.23
C GLU A 481 -20.54 21.78 -31.90
N LYS A 482 -20.53 22.75 -32.81
CA LYS A 482 -21.29 23.99 -32.67
C LYS A 482 -22.25 24.14 -33.83
N TRP A 483 -23.53 24.18 -33.52
CA TRP A 483 -24.61 24.22 -34.49
C TRP A 483 -25.34 25.55 -34.43
N ALA A 484 -25.75 26.07 -35.59
CA ALA A 484 -26.56 27.27 -35.65
C ALA A 484 -27.64 27.19 -36.75
N VAL A 485 -28.82 27.71 -36.43
CA VAL A 485 -29.85 28.06 -37.41
C VAL A 485 -30.00 29.57 -37.39
N ILE A 486 -29.75 30.21 -38.53
CA ILE A 486 -29.84 31.66 -38.72
C ILE A 486 -30.97 31.95 -39.69
N VAL A 487 -31.87 32.86 -39.31
CA VAL A 487 -33.01 33.32 -40.09
C VAL A 487 -32.96 34.84 -40.23
N GLY A 488 -33.03 35.32 -41.47
CA GLY A 488 -33.16 36.75 -41.78
C GLY A 488 -34.16 36.92 -42.91
N ILE A 489 -35.17 37.76 -42.74
CA ILE A 489 -36.24 37.89 -43.73
C ILE A 489 -36.55 39.37 -43.97
N SER A 490 -36.08 39.92 -45.08
CA SER A 490 -36.42 41.29 -45.49
C SER A 490 -37.61 41.26 -46.46
N ASP A 491 -37.61 40.37 -47.44
CA ASP A 491 -38.66 40.31 -48.47
C ASP A 491 -39.68 39.20 -48.20
N TYR A 492 -40.84 39.57 -47.68
CA TYR A 492 -41.88 38.62 -47.28
C TYR A 492 -42.78 38.23 -48.44
N LYS A 493 -43.27 36.99 -48.41
CA LYS A 493 -44.13 36.47 -49.49
C LYS A 493 -45.50 37.16 -49.56
N ALA A 494 -46.09 37.49 -48.41
CA ALA A 494 -47.49 37.91 -48.32
C ALA A 494 -47.77 39.08 -47.37
N ILE A 495 -46.77 39.51 -46.59
CA ILE A 495 -46.86 40.69 -45.71
C ILE A 495 -45.88 41.76 -46.19
N SER A 496 -45.86 42.92 -45.54
CA SER A 496 -44.96 44.02 -45.91
C SER A 496 -43.50 43.67 -45.66
N ASP A 497 -42.63 44.09 -46.56
CA ASP A 497 -41.19 43.90 -46.47
C ASP A 497 -40.54 44.75 -45.35
N LEU A 498 -39.40 44.28 -44.86
CA LEU A 498 -38.43 44.95 -44.01
C LEU A 498 -37.17 45.29 -44.82
N SER A 499 -36.19 45.94 -44.21
CA SER A 499 -35.04 46.48 -44.95
C SER A 499 -33.69 45.84 -44.64
N TYR A 500 -33.48 45.26 -43.45
CA TYR A 500 -32.13 44.88 -43.00
C TYR A 500 -31.99 43.52 -42.30
N CYS A 501 -33.01 42.67 -42.37
CA CYS A 501 -32.99 41.39 -41.66
C CYS A 501 -32.03 40.37 -42.31
N ASP A 502 -31.77 40.50 -43.61
CA ASP A 502 -30.79 39.73 -44.36
C ASP A 502 -29.34 40.18 -44.08
N GLU A 503 -29.10 41.48 -43.86
CA GLU A 503 -27.83 41.96 -43.29
C GLU A 503 -27.60 41.43 -41.87
N ASP A 504 -28.62 41.42 -41.00
CA ASP A 504 -28.50 40.84 -39.66
C ASP A 504 -28.09 39.37 -39.68
N ALA A 505 -28.71 38.56 -40.55
CA ALA A 505 -28.35 37.17 -40.73
C ALA A 505 -26.91 37.02 -41.26
N THR A 506 -26.48 37.93 -42.12
CA THR A 506 -25.12 37.96 -42.66
C THR A 506 -24.08 38.25 -41.58
N ASP A 507 -24.33 39.23 -40.72
CA ASP A 507 -23.38 39.59 -39.65
C ASP A 507 -23.27 38.48 -38.61
N TRP A 508 -24.39 37.86 -38.24
CA TRP A 508 -24.39 36.70 -37.36
C TRP A 508 -23.66 35.50 -37.97
N TYR A 509 -23.84 35.23 -39.26
CA TYR A 509 -23.08 34.18 -39.95
C TYR A 509 -21.57 34.43 -39.83
N TYR A 510 -21.12 35.65 -40.10
CA TYR A 510 -19.69 35.97 -40.01
C TYR A 510 -19.15 35.90 -38.58
N GLN A 511 -19.93 36.27 -37.57
CA GLN A 511 -19.48 36.12 -36.20
C GLN A 511 -19.36 34.65 -35.80
N LEU A 512 -20.40 33.84 -36.02
CA LEU A 512 -20.41 32.43 -35.61
C LEU A 512 -19.38 31.60 -36.38
N THR A 513 -19.12 31.92 -37.65
CA THR A 513 -18.10 31.22 -38.46
C THR A 513 -16.70 31.82 -38.34
N SER A 514 -16.52 32.87 -37.54
CA SER A 514 -15.21 33.48 -37.32
C SER A 514 -14.21 32.49 -36.74
N SER A 515 -12.91 32.76 -36.90
CA SER A 515 -11.86 31.92 -36.31
C SER A 515 -11.86 31.90 -34.77
N GLN A 516 -12.66 32.77 -34.13
CA GLN A 516 -12.80 32.80 -32.69
C GLN A 516 -13.97 31.94 -32.22
N MET A 517 -15.09 31.94 -32.97
CA MET A 517 -16.29 31.18 -32.62
C MET A 517 -16.31 29.78 -33.22
N SER A 518 -15.89 29.64 -34.48
CA SER A 518 -15.69 28.38 -35.23
C SER A 518 -16.88 27.43 -35.16
N TYR A 519 -18.08 27.90 -35.52
CA TYR A 519 -19.26 27.04 -35.62
C TYR A 519 -19.12 26.04 -36.78
N ASP A 520 -19.35 24.76 -36.50
CA ASP A 520 -19.15 23.64 -37.44
C ASP A 520 -20.32 23.49 -38.43
N HIS A 521 -21.54 23.70 -37.93
CA HIS A 521 -22.77 23.42 -38.66
C HIS A 521 -23.71 24.62 -38.63
N VAL A 522 -23.56 25.53 -39.60
CA VAL A 522 -24.44 26.70 -39.73
C VAL A 522 -25.43 26.47 -40.86
N THR A 523 -26.72 26.66 -40.59
CA THR A 523 -27.80 26.68 -41.60
C THR A 523 -28.35 28.11 -41.68
N VAL A 524 -28.42 28.68 -42.88
CA VAL A 524 -28.94 30.03 -43.12
C VAL A 524 -30.18 29.94 -44.00
N LEU A 525 -31.33 30.33 -43.45
CA LEU A 525 -32.61 30.39 -44.15
C LEU A 525 -33.03 31.84 -44.33
N GLY A 526 -33.47 32.20 -45.53
CA GLY A 526 -33.75 33.59 -45.87
C GLY A 526 -34.96 33.78 -46.77
N ASP A 527 -35.00 34.91 -47.47
CA ASP A 527 -36.02 35.25 -48.45
C ASP A 527 -35.62 34.94 -49.90
N GLY A 528 -36.33 35.50 -50.88
CA GLY A 528 -36.09 35.27 -52.31
C GLY A 528 -34.77 35.81 -52.86
N HIS A 529 -34.01 36.59 -52.09
CA HIS A 529 -32.78 37.23 -52.53
C HIS A 529 -31.54 36.50 -52.02
N SER A 530 -31.34 35.26 -52.48
CA SER A 530 -30.22 34.40 -52.04
C SER A 530 -28.82 35.02 -52.17
N SER A 531 -28.64 36.06 -53.00
CA SER A 531 -27.36 36.78 -53.13
C SER A 531 -27.00 37.66 -51.95
N ASN A 532 -27.95 37.95 -51.06
CA ASN A 532 -27.75 38.82 -49.91
C ASN A 532 -27.13 38.06 -48.74
N TYR A 533 -27.13 36.72 -48.80
CA TYR A 533 -26.63 35.87 -47.73
C TYR A 533 -25.26 35.26 -48.09
N PRO A 534 -24.32 35.16 -47.15
CA PRO A 534 -23.02 34.52 -47.35
C PRO A 534 -23.15 33.00 -47.57
N GLN A 535 -24.20 32.42 -47.00
CA GLN A 535 -24.66 31.05 -47.22
C GLN A 535 -26.18 31.09 -47.34
N TYR A 536 -26.79 30.26 -48.19
CA TYR A 536 -28.23 30.22 -48.39
C TYR A 536 -28.72 28.79 -48.56
N ASP A 537 -29.40 28.27 -47.54
CA ASP A 537 -29.88 26.88 -47.48
C ASP A 537 -31.36 26.74 -47.84
N GLY A 538 -32.06 27.85 -48.06
CA GLY A 538 -33.42 27.86 -48.58
C GLY A 538 -34.28 28.99 -48.03
N TYR A 539 -35.55 28.98 -48.43
CA TYR A 539 -36.53 29.91 -47.90
C TYR A 539 -36.79 29.62 -46.42
N ALA A 540 -36.85 30.66 -45.61
CA ALA A 540 -37.27 30.63 -44.21
C ALA A 540 -38.79 30.46 -44.08
N THR A 541 -39.37 29.47 -44.75
CA THR A 541 -40.76 29.06 -44.45
C THR A 541 -40.82 28.47 -43.05
N GLU A 542 -41.98 28.56 -42.39
CA GLU A 542 -42.15 27.98 -41.06
C GLU A 542 -41.76 26.49 -41.02
N TYR A 543 -42.16 25.74 -42.05
CA TYR A 543 -41.77 24.34 -42.21
C TYR A 543 -40.25 24.16 -42.24
N ASN A 544 -39.53 24.91 -43.09
CA ASN A 544 -38.08 24.75 -43.23
C ASN A 544 -37.34 25.14 -41.95
N VAL A 545 -37.77 26.20 -41.26
CA VAL A 545 -37.19 26.62 -39.98
C VAL A 545 -37.40 25.56 -38.92
N LYS A 546 -38.62 25.02 -38.77
CA LYS A 546 -38.89 23.89 -37.86
C LYS A 546 -38.03 22.67 -38.20
N GLN A 547 -37.84 22.34 -39.48
CA GLN A 547 -36.98 21.22 -39.89
C GLN A 547 -35.51 21.47 -39.52
N ALA A 548 -34.98 22.67 -39.79
CA ALA A 548 -33.60 23.02 -39.45
C ALA A 548 -33.35 22.95 -37.93
N LEU A 549 -34.28 23.49 -37.12
CA LEU A 549 -34.22 23.43 -35.67
C LEU A 549 -34.28 21.98 -35.15
N ASN A 550 -35.21 21.17 -35.67
CA ASN A 550 -35.28 19.75 -35.30
C ASN A 550 -34.00 18.99 -35.69
N ASN A 551 -33.42 19.27 -36.86
CA ASN A 551 -32.18 18.63 -37.28
C ASN A 551 -31.02 19.01 -36.36
N MET A 552 -30.89 20.29 -36.00
CA MET A 552 -29.90 20.77 -35.04
C MET A 552 -30.06 20.08 -33.67
N VAL A 553 -31.27 20.12 -33.09
CA VAL A 553 -31.57 19.52 -31.79
C VAL A 553 -31.34 18.01 -31.75
N ASN A 554 -31.69 17.29 -32.82
CA ASN A 554 -31.52 15.84 -32.88
C ASN A 554 -30.09 15.40 -33.22
N SER A 555 -29.25 16.30 -33.74
CA SER A 555 -27.86 15.98 -34.09
C SER A 555 -26.89 16.32 -32.97
N ALA A 556 -27.16 17.41 -32.24
CA ALA A 556 -26.30 17.85 -31.15
C ALA A 556 -26.33 16.88 -29.96
N ASP A 557 -25.17 16.64 -29.36
CA ASP A 557 -25.01 15.85 -28.15
C ASP A 557 -24.82 16.71 -26.89
N SER A 558 -24.66 16.06 -25.74
CA SER A 558 -24.64 16.73 -24.43
C SER A 558 -23.47 17.68 -24.16
N ASN A 559 -22.42 17.69 -24.97
CA ASN A 559 -21.31 18.65 -24.81
C ASN A 559 -21.30 19.77 -25.86
N ASP A 560 -22.26 19.76 -26.79
CA ASP A 560 -22.36 20.68 -27.91
C ASP A 560 -22.95 22.05 -27.53
N ILE A 561 -22.80 23.02 -28.44
CA ILE A 561 -23.44 24.33 -28.38
C ILE A 561 -24.40 24.46 -29.54
N ILE A 562 -25.63 24.88 -29.28
CA ILE A 562 -26.61 25.20 -30.32
C ILE A 562 -27.06 26.65 -30.25
N ALA A 563 -27.27 27.28 -31.41
CA ALA A 563 -27.73 28.66 -31.51
C ALA A 563 -28.92 28.79 -32.48
N PHE A 564 -29.97 29.50 -32.06
CA PHE A 564 -31.03 29.95 -32.95
C PHE A 564 -31.07 31.47 -33.01
N ILE A 565 -30.93 32.01 -34.23
CA ILE A 565 -30.85 33.44 -34.47
C ILE A 565 -31.89 33.81 -35.50
N SER A 566 -32.70 34.83 -35.21
CA SER A 566 -33.79 35.23 -36.10
C SER A 566 -34.00 36.73 -36.07
N SER A 567 -34.08 37.36 -37.26
CA SER A 567 -34.46 38.76 -37.47
C SER A 567 -35.62 38.85 -38.48
N GLY A 568 -36.65 39.64 -38.16
CA GLY A 568 -37.83 39.81 -39.01
C GLY A 568 -39.08 40.35 -38.31
N HIS A 569 -40.23 40.24 -38.97
CA HIS A 569 -41.52 40.57 -38.38
C HIS A 569 -41.87 39.63 -37.23
N GLY A 570 -42.52 40.16 -36.22
CA GLY A 570 -43.09 39.38 -35.12
C GLY A 570 -44.40 39.99 -34.66
N SER A 571 -45.20 39.22 -33.95
CA SER A 571 -46.50 39.66 -33.47
C SER A 571 -46.87 38.88 -32.21
N GLY A 572 -47.80 39.42 -31.43
CA GLY A 572 -48.25 38.85 -30.19
C GLY A 572 -49.68 39.25 -29.88
N ASN A 573 -50.35 38.48 -29.03
CA ASN A 573 -51.75 38.74 -28.66
C ASN A 573 -51.91 39.47 -27.32
N GLY A 574 -50.80 39.86 -26.67
CA GLY A 574 -50.79 40.50 -25.34
C GLY A 574 -51.36 39.63 -24.21
N GLY A 575 -51.53 38.33 -24.46
CA GLY A 575 -52.03 37.32 -23.53
C GLY A 575 -51.04 36.17 -23.30
N GLY A 576 -49.73 36.44 -23.46
CA GLY A 576 -48.66 35.45 -23.26
C GLY A 576 -48.43 34.50 -24.44
N SER A 577 -48.89 34.84 -25.66
CA SER A 577 -48.50 34.12 -26.88
C SER A 577 -47.97 35.08 -27.92
N SER A 578 -46.73 34.84 -28.34
CA SER A 578 -46.01 35.57 -29.39
C SER A 578 -45.55 34.62 -30.49
N TYR A 579 -45.36 35.14 -31.69
CA TYR A 579 -44.85 34.37 -32.83
C TYR A 579 -43.90 35.19 -33.69
N LEU A 580 -42.95 34.49 -34.30
CA LEU A 580 -42.07 35.02 -35.32
C LEU A 580 -42.73 34.80 -36.68
N CYS A 581 -42.88 35.86 -37.48
CA CYS A 581 -43.39 35.75 -38.84
C CYS A 581 -42.28 35.15 -39.72
N MET A 582 -42.50 33.94 -40.19
CA MET A 582 -41.62 33.28 -41.15
C MET A 582 -41.91 33.81 -42.56
N TRP A 583 -41.07 33.48 -43.56
CA TRP A 583 -41.14 34.08 -44.90
C TRP A 583 -42.52 33.96 -45.55
N ASP A 584 -43.23 32.87 -45.26
CA ASP A 584 -44.57 32.55 -45.74
C ASP A 584 -45.70 32.95 -44.77
N CYS A 585 -45.44 33.81 -43.78
CA CYS A 585 -46.42 34.36 -42.85
C CYS A 585 -47.71 34.82 -43.56
N SER A 586 -48.87 34.48 -43.00
CA SER A 586 -50.21 34.72 -43.56
C SER A 586 -50.51 34.02 -44.89
N SER A 587 -49.55 33.29 -45.47
CA SER A 587 -49.75 32.48 -46.68
C SER A 587 -49.72 30.98 -46.39
N GLY A 588 -48.91 30.54 -45.42
CA GLY A 588 -48.77 29.17 -44.92
C GLY A 588 -48.43 28.12 -45.99
N GLU A 589 -47.35 27.37 -45.81
CA GLU A 589 -47.00 26.27 -46.71
C GLU A 589 -46.81 24.94 -45.97
N ASN A 590 -46.95 23.84 -46.71
CA ASN A 590 -46.67 22.48 -46.23
C ASN A 590 -47.45 22.04 -44.97
N GLY A 591 -48.60 22.67 -44.70
CA GLY A 591 -49.46 22.35 -43.57
C GLY A 591 -49.25 23.24 -42.35
N GLU A 592 -48.31 24.17 -42.42
CA GLU A 592 -48.01 25.18 -41.40
C GLU A 592 -48.73 26.51 -41.72
N ASP A 593 -48.81 27.44 -40.76
CA ASP A 593 -49.58 28.69 -40.88
C ASP A 593 -48.74 29.94 -41.25
N GLY A 594 -47.42 29.76 -41.35
CA GLY A 594 -46.39 30.75 -41.62
C GLY A 594 -45.84 31.46 -40.37
N ASN A 595 -46.17 31.01 -39.16
CA ASN A 595 -45.78 31.65 -37.90
C ASN A 595 -45.16 30.65 -36.94
N LEU A 596 -43.90 30.87 -36.54
CA LEU A 596 -43.27 30.06 -35.50
C LEU A 596 -43.66 30.61 -34.13
N TYR A 597 -44.54 29.92 -33.41
CA TYR A 597 -45.00 30.37 -32.08
C TYR A 597 -43.97 30.08 -30.99
N ASP A 598 -44.00 30.87 -29.94
CA ASP A 598 -43.24 30.66 -28.69
C ASP A 598 -43.35 29.24 -28.12
N THR A 599 -44.56 28.71 -28.06
CA THR A 599 -44.79 27.33 -27.58
C THR A 599 -44.18 26.27 -28.50
N GLU A 600 -44.06 26.55 -29.80
CA GLU A 600 -43.50 25.59 -30.76
C GLU A 600 -41.97 25.62 -30.72
N LEU A 601 -41.37 26.80 -30.64
CA LEU A 601 -39.93 26.92 -30.45
C LEU A 601 -39.50 26.26 -29.13
N ALA A 602 -40.24 26.51 -28.05
CA ALA A 602 -40.00 25.85 -26.76
C ALA A 602 -40.14 24.32 -26.86
N ALA A 603 -41.18 23.82 -27.55
CA ALA A 603 -41.38 22.39 -27.71
C ALA A 603 -40.25 21.70 -28.50
N ILE A 604 -39.64 22.41 -29.47
CA ILE A 604 -38.48 21.89 -30.21
C ILE A 604 -37.23 21.92 -29.32
N LEU A 605 -36.95 23.03 -28.64
CA LEU A 605 -35.74 23.20 -27.83
C LEU A 605 -35.76 22.43 -26.51
N ASP A 606 -36.93 22.06 -25.97
CA ASP A 606 -37.07 21.18 -24.80
C ASP A 606 -36.38 19.81 -25.04
N GLY A 607 -36.37 19.34 -26.29
CA GLY A 607 -35.69 18.10 -26.68
C GLY A 607 -34.17 18.20 -26.74
N ALA A 608 -33.58 19.39 -26.61
CA ALA A 608 -32.14 19.58 -26.74
C ALA A 608 -31.39 19.07 -25.50
N VAL A 609 -30.37 18.24 -25.75
CA VAL A 609 -29.44 17.77 -24.72
C VAL A 609 -28.16 18.60 -24.64
N ALA A 610 -27.96 19.52 -25.58
CA ALA A 610 -26.78 20.38 -25.70
C ALA A 610 -26.42 21.10 -24.39
N ASP A 611 -25.13 21.25 -24.14
CA ASP A 611 -24.59 21.92 -22.95
C ASP A 611 -25.04 23.39 -22.89
N ARG A 612 -25.17 24.02 -24.07
CA ARG A 612 -25.53 25.44 -24.20
C ARG A 612 -26.47 25.69 -25.37
N ILE A 613 -27.53 26.43 -25.09
CA ILE A 613 -28.61 26.78 -26.01
C ILE A 613 -28.75 28.30 -26.03
N PHE A 614 -28.31 28.93 -27.12
CA PHE A 614 -28.40 30.37 -27.29
C PHE A 614 -29.53 30.74 -28.24
N VAL A 615 -30.33 31.74 -27.87
CA VAL A 615 -31.42 32.24 -28.69
C VAL A 615 -31.32 33.76 -28.80
N PHE A 616 -31.34 34.26 -30.03
CA PHE A 616 -31.33 35.69 -30.33
C PHE A 616 -32.51 36.05 -31.22
N LEU A 617 -33.40 36.91 -30.75
CA LEU A 617 -34.62 37.30 -31.47
C LEU A 617 -34.70 38.82 -31.69
N ASP A 618 -34.48 39.26 -32.93
CA ASP A 618 -34.77 40.64 -33.37
C ASP A 618 -36.10 40.69 -34.10
N HIS A 619 -37.18 40.46 -33.34
CA HIS A 619 -38.55 40.51 -33.81
C HIS A 619 -39.41 41.35 -32.87
N CYS A 620 -40.44 42.02 -33.39
CA CYS A 620 -41.47 42.62 -32.53
C CYS A 620 -42.11 41.54 -31.63
N TYR A 621 -42.55 41.92 -30.43
CA TYR A 621 -43.16 41.02 -29.42
C TYR A 621 -42.25 39.86 -28.95
N SER A 622 -40.96 39.87 -29.29
CA SER A 622 -40.03 38.76 -29.03
C SER A 622 -39.86 38.43 -27.54
N GLY A 623 -40.02 39.40 -26.64
CA GLY A 623 -39.97 39.15 -25.19
C GLY A 623 -41.00 38.13 -24.70
N GLY A 624 -42.08 37.86 -25.46
CA GLY A 624 -43.06 36.83 -25.12
C GLY A 624 -42.54 35.39 -25.20
N PHE A 625 -41.39 35.16 -25.83
CA PHE A 625 -40.76 33.84 -25.90
C PHE A 625 -40.11 33.43 -24.57
N GLY A 626 -39.76 34.40 -23.71
CA GLY A 626 -38.99 34.17 -22.50
C GLY A 626 -39.65 33.19 -21.51
N ASP A 627 -40.93 33.36 -21.24
CA ASP A 627 -41.64 32.52 -20.26
C ASP A 627 -41.67 31.04 -20.66
N ASN A 628 -41.89 30.72 -21.94
CA ASN A 628 -41.93 29.33 -22.40
C ASN A 628 -40.54 28.69 -22.35
N LEU A 629 -39.50 29.40 -22.81
CA LEU A 629 -38.12 28.88 -22.80
C LEU A 629 -37.59 28.73 -21.35
N MET A 630 -37.90 29.66 -20.46
CA MET A 630 -37.50 29.61 -19.04
C MET A 630 -38.36 28.65 -18.18
N ASN A 631 -39.32 27.96 -18.79
CA ASN A 631 -40.07 26.87 -18.17
C ASN A 631 -39.65 25.48 -18.68
N MET A 632 -38.73 25.39 -19.65
CA MET A 632 -38.23 24.11 -20.15
C MET A 632 -37.44 23.36 -19.06
N PRO A 633 -37.55 22.02 -18.99
CA PRO A 633 -36.70 21.16 -18.16
C PRO A 633 -35.19 21.44 -18.26
N ASN A 634 -34.70 21.76 -19.46
CA ASN A 634 -33.29 22.06 -19.75
C ASN A 634 -32.93 23.55 -19.66
N LYS A 635 -33.81 24.40 -19.10
CA LYS A 635 -33.61 25.86 -19.05
C LYS A 635 -32.27 26.32 -18.48
N ALA A 636 -31.64 25.54 -17.60
CA ALA A 636 -30.33 25.88 -17.02
C ALA A 636 -29.22 26.01 -18.09
N HIS A 637 -29.47 25.50 -19.30
CA HIS A 637 -28.57 25.59 -20.46
C HIS A 637 -28.97 26.70 -21.44
N VAL A 638 -30.03 27.47 -21.16
CA VAL A 638 -30.64 28.40 -22.11
C VAL A 638 -30.31 29.85 -21.76
N TYR A 639 -29.80 30.58 -22.74
CA TYR A 639 -29.68 32.03 -22.73
C TYR A 639 -30.46 32.61 -23.91
N LEU A 640 -31.40 33.51 -23.63
CA LEU A 640 -32.21 34.20 -24.62
C LEU A 640 -32.05 35.70 -24.47
N THR A 641 -31.84 36.38 -25.59
CA THR A 641 -31.96 37.82 -25.69
C THR A 641 -32.93 38.23 -26.80
N THR A 642 -33.71 39.27 -26.52
CA THR A 642 -34.81 39.74 -27.38
C THR A 642 -34.72 41.24 -27.55
N THR A 643 -35.13 41.75 -28.71
CA THR A 643 -35.10 43.20 -29.03
C THR A 643 -36.09 44.03 -28.21
N CYS A 644 -37.17 43.41 -27.71
CA CYS A 644 -38.23 44.12 -27.00
C CYS A 644 -39.02 43.22 -26.02
N THR A 645 -39.93 43.80 -25.24
CA THR A 645 -40.85 43.05 -24.36
C THR A 645 -41.93 42.29 -25.14
N GLU A 646 -42.74 41.49 -24.46
CA GLU A 646 -43.89 40.77 -25.05
C GLU A 646 -44.95 41.64 -25.76
N ASN A 647 -44.90 42.96 -25.61
CA ASN A 647 -45.80 43.92 -26.27
C ASN A 647 -45.03 45.04 -26.99
N GLY A 648 -43.72 44.87 -27.17
CA GLY A 648 -42.85 45.88 -27.75
C GLY A 648 -42.60 45.69 -29.24
N TYR A 649 -41.89 46.67 -29.81
CA TYR A 649 -41.47 46.68 -31.20
C TYR A 649 -39.95 46.60 -31.31
N GLY A 650 -39.49 45.82 -32.29
CA GLY A 650 -38.14 45.92 -32.84
C GLY A 650 -38.08 46.96 -33.95
N TYR A 651 -36.88 47.43 -34.29
CA TYR A 651 -36.68 48.50 -35.26
C TYR A 651 -35.55 48.20 -36.21
N ASP A 652 -35.76 48.47 -37.49
CA ASP A 652 -34.70 48.56 -38.49
C ASP A 652 -33.98 49.92 -38.38
N ASP A 653 -32.65 49.89 -38.31
CA ASP A 653 -31.81 51.08 -38.27
C ASP A 653 -31.09 51.33 -39.60
N SER A 654 -31.69 52.19 -40.41
CA SER A 654 -31.13 52.63 -41.70
C SER A 654 -29.76 53.32 -41.61
N THR A 655 -29.34 53.78 -40.43
CA THR A 655 -28.02 54.41 -40.28
C THR A 655 -26.90 53.39 -40.22
N HIS A 656 -27.20 52.19 -39.71
CA HIS A 656 -26.25 51.09 -39.56
C HIS A 656 -26.48 49.97 -40.59
N HIS A 657 -27.67 49.91 -41.21
CA HIS A 657 -28.13 48.86 -42.13
C HIS A 657 -28.29 47.50 -41.45
N ASN A 658 -28.94 47.51 -40.27
CA ASN A 658 -29.21 46.34 -39.43
C ASN A 658 -30.55 46.53 -38.72
N GLY A 659 -31.07 45.45 -38.14
CA GLY A 659 -31.94 45.54 -36.98
C GLY A 659 -31.21 46.25 -35.84
N ALA A 660 -31.90 47.17 -35.16
CA ALA A 660 -31.30 47.99 -34.13
C ALA A 660 -30.69 47.11 -33.03
N TRP A 661 -31.39 46.04 -32.61
CA TRP A 661 -30.85 45.18 -31.56
C TRP A 661 -29.69 44.33 -32.06
N THR A 662 -29.77 43.78 -33.26
CA THR A 662 -28.62 43.13 -33.90
C THR A 662 -27.40 44.04 -33.92
N TYR A 663 -27.53 45.30 -34.38
CA TYR A 663 -26.41 46.24 -34.37
C TYR A 663 -25.85 46.49 -32.96
N TYR A 664 -26.71 46.82 -31.98
CA TYR A 664 -26.22 47.17 -30.65
C TYR A 664 -25.61 45.97 -29.92
N PHE A 665 -26.20 44.77 -30.05
CA PHE A 665 -25.71 43.56 -29.39
C PHE A 665 -24.47 43.00 -30.09
N LEU A 666 -24.55 42.75 -31.40
CA LEU A 666 -23.50 42.10 -32.15
C LEU A 666 -22.39 43.08 -32.55
N ASP A 667 -22.71 44.13 -33.29
CA ASP A 667 -21.70 44.99 -33.89
C ASP A 667 -21.08 45.97 -32.91
N TYR A 668 -21.92 46.76 -32.24
CA TYR A 668 -21.47 47.81 -31.32
C TYR A 668 -20.81 47.22 -30.07
N SER A 669 -21.41 46.18 -29.51
CA SER A 669 -20.94 45.59 -28.25
C SER A 669 -19.94 44.49 -28.52
N TRP A 670 -20.36 43.39 -29.16
CA TRP A 670 -19.48 42.24 -29.28
C TRP A 670 -18.30 42.48 -30.22
N GLN A 671 -18.52 42.93 -31.46
CA GLN A 671 -17.44 43.16 -32.43
C GLN A 671 -16.56 44.35 -32.05
N GLN A 672 -17.17 45.53 -31.86
CA GLN A 672 -16.41 46.77 -31.71
C GLN A 672 -15.83 46.96 -30.31
N HIS A 673 -16.59 46.66 -29.25
CA HIS A 673 -16.11 46.82 -27.88
C HIS A 673 -15.32 45.60 -27.38
N PHE A 674 -15.86 44.40 -27.56
CA PHE A 674 -15.25 43.16 -27.08
C PHE A 674 -14.35 42.44 -28.11
N GLY A 675 -14.23 42.97 -29.34
CA GLY A 675 -13.33 42.43 -30.36
C GLY A 675 -13.75 41.09 -30.98
N GLY A 676 -15.04 40.76 -30.89
CA GLY A 676 -15.60 39.48 -31.36
C GLY A 676 -15.20 38.27 -30.50
N ALA A 677 -14.63 38.52 -29.32
CA ALA A 677 -14.00 37.53 -28.45
C ALA A 677 -14.95 36.43 -27.99
N ALA A 678 -14.54 35.19 -28.19
CA ALA A 678 -15.23 33.97 -27.77
C ALA A 678 -15.37 33.82 -26.25
N ASN A 679 -14.45 34.38 -25.48
CA ASN A 679 -14.38 34.26 -24.03
C ASN A 679 -15.09 35.40 -23.29
N VAL A 680 -16.12 35.99 -23.89
CA VAL A 680 -16.93 37.07 -23.31
C VAL A 680 -18.31 36.54 -23.01
N ALA A 681 -18.80 36.85 -21.82
CA ALA A 681 -20.10 36.42 -21.34
C ALA A 681 -21.21 37.15 -22.10
N MET A 682 -22.31 36.46 -22.42
CA MET A 682 -23.44 37.07 -23.13
C MET A 682 -24.12 38.15 -22.29
N GLU A 683 -24.09 38.00 -20.96
CA GLU A 683 -24.56 38.98 -19.97
C GLU A 683 -23.78 40.30 -20.09
N ASP A 684 -22.44 40.23 -20.21
CA ASP A 684 -21.59 41.43 -20.36
C ASP A 684 -21.86 42.15 -21.69
N ILE A 685 -22.10 41.38 -22.76
CA ILE A 685 -22.47 41.92 -24.07
C ILE A 685 -23.85 42.57 -24.00
N PHE A 686 -24.82 41.92 -23.35
CA PHE A 686 -26.17 42.42 -23.16
C PHE A 686 -26.17 43.74 -22.39
N ASP A 687 -25.48 43.80 -21.24
CA ASP A 687 -25.40 44.99 -20.39
C ASP A 687 -24.79 46.19 -21.14
N TYR A 688 -23.72 45.95 -21.90
CA TYR A 688 -23.08 47.01 -22.69
C TYR A 688 -23.97 47.48 -23.84
N ALA A 689 -24.64 46.56 -24.53
CA ALA A 689 -25.57 46.87 -25.62
C ALA A 689 -26.78 47.66 -25.12
N LEU A 690 -27.41 47.18 -24.04
CA LEU A 690 -28.59 47.79 -23.44
C LEU A 690 -28.31 49.22 -22.98
N ALA A 691 -27.12 49.48 -22.41
CA ALA A 691 -26.73 50.82 -21.98
C ALA A 691 -26.64 51.85 -23.12
N ALA A 692 -26.40 51.39 -24.35
CA ALA A 692 -26.30 52.23 -25.55
C ALA A 692 -27.58 52.22 -26.41
N TYR A 693 -28.52 51.31 -26.13
CA TYR A 693 -29.73 51.14 -26.92
C TYR A 693 -30.66 52.36 -26.82
N PRO A 694 -31.17 52.91 -27.93
CA PRO A 694 -31.84 54.21 -27.93
C PRO A 694 -33.33 54.15 -27.57
N TYR A 695 -33.93 52.96 -27.56
CA TYR A 695 -35.34 52.75 -27.25
C TYR A 695 -35.54 52.26 -25.81
N SER A 696 -36.74 52.47 -25.26
CA SER A 696 -37.03 52.17 -23.85
C SER A 696 -38.52 51.88 -23.64
N GLY A 697 -38.90 51.40 -22.46
CA GLY A 697 -40.27 50.99 -22.17
C GLY A 697 -40.58 49.61 -22.75
N GLY A 698 -41.68 49.47 -23.49
CA GLY A 698 -42.04 48.21 -24.15
C GLY A 698 -40.99 47.75 -25.17
N ASP A 699 -40.26 48.69 -25.75
CA ASP A 699 -39.25 48.45 -26.79
C ASP A 699 -37.84 48.29 -26.19
N THR A 700 -37.76 47.97 -24.90
CA THR A 700 -36.47 47.68 -24.23
C THR A 700 -36.11 46.21 -24.47
N PRO A 701 -34.87 45.92 -24.89
CA PRO A 701 -34.38 44.55 -24.99
C PRO A 701 -34.55 43.80 -23.67
N GLN A 702 -34.82 42.49 -23.74
CA GLN A 702 -34.95 41.63 -22.55
C GLN A 702 -33.93 40.50 -22.62
N GLU A 703 -33.37 40.19 -21.45
CA GLU A 703 -32.47 39.08 -21.19
C GLU A 703 -33.18 38.03 -20.36
N PHE A 704 -33.00 36.77 -20.73
CA PHE A 704 -33.49 35.62 -19.99
C PHE A 704 -32.36 34.59 -19.88
N ASP A 705 -31.86 34.42 -18.67
CA ASP A 705 -30.83 33.44 -18.33
C ASP A 705 -31.40 32.40 -17.37
N GLY A 706 -31.47 31.15 -17.83
CA GLY A 706 -32.01 30.05 -17.03
C GLY A 706 -31.05 29.56 -15.93
N ASN A 707 -29.81 30.05 -15.89
CA ASN A 707 -28.82 29.77 -14.85
C ASN A 707 -28.04 31.02 -14.40
N THR A 708 -28.75 31.94 -13.75
CA THR A 708 -28.19 33.16 -13.11
C THR A 708 -27.04 32.94 -12.10
N GLY A 709 -26.68 31.70 -11.77
CA GLY A 709 -25.53 31.36 -10.94
C GLY A 709 -24.20 31.24 -11.70
N ALA A 710 -24.22 31.24 -13.04
CA ALA A 710 -23.05 31.09 -13.90
C ALA A 710 -23.18 31.94 -15.17
N TYR A 711 -22.08 32.52 -15.64
CA TYR A 711 -22.05 33.26 -16.90
C TYR A 711 -22.23 32.34 -18.11
N PHE A 712 -22.98 32.80 -19.11
CA PHE A 712 -23.16 32.11 -20.37
C PHE A 712 -22.13 32.54 -21.42
N TYR A 713 -21.40 31.59 -21.99
CA TYR A 713 -20.43 31.83 -23.08
C TYR A 713 -20.88 31.11 -24.34
N LEU A 714 -20.89 31.80 -25.48
CA LEU A 714 -21.38 31.23 -26.76
C LEU A 714 -20.33 30.42 -27.54
N ALA A 715 -19.14 30.18 -26.96
CA ALA A 715 -17.99 29.59 -27.65
C ALA A 715 -17.33 28.41 -26.95
#